data_AF-A0A952S8W2-F1
#
_entry.id   AF-A0A952S8W2-F1
#
_cell.length_a   1.000
_cell.length_b   1.000
_cell.length_c   1.000
_cell.angle_alpha   90.00
_cell.angle_beta   90.00
_cell.angle_gamma   90.00
#
_symmetry.space_group_name_H-M   'P 1'
#
loop_
_entity.id
_entity.type
_entity.pdbx_description
1 polymer ?
#
loop_
_entity_poly.entity_id
_entity_poly.type
_entity_poly.pdbx_seq_one_letter_code
_entity_poly.pdbx_strand_id
1 'polypeptide(L)'
;MWTDNETKTDLIGFRVHADLIRSVVTDKNLLPVVLGVFGDWGGGKSSIMQMLQDDLDKEENADTYADVVCLYFNGWMFEGYEDAKTALLTSILVQLGEHKRFGAKLKDNVVALLKRVKWIEGLKMGAKFGFKYGVPLGITALSGGTIPAYLLPFLADLAGKKEDSPTDDEEKSDSGEVNWSKLIEEGKGNADLLEVRKFRDDFETMLAKTNIKSLVILIDDLDRCLPERIIETLEAIKLFVLVPRTAFVIGADPRIVRHAIGTRYVKQQIGESESTRSEIEDLTKDYLEKLIQIPYHLPRLSPSEVETYINLLACQKFLDADRNEVVLKDWAEKRNANFYSAYQIGAIRSALDNGNLPIGLEHQLAWSNAIAQVVAEGLKGNPRQVKRMLNALLLRKKLADVAKIEIRDEVLAKLMVLEYSHLARFYELNDWQVREEGRPTRLKKLEEAALKGGNEENAVDDKDPEWQKASLLKWLQMEPPLSDVDLRDYFWLARDRTSSTLAGVNMVSPLVRRLFTSLTDGNDGEKEMAGKEALALEDADREALFGLLQQHLTRHPSESNGYDSLLKLAGLKVPGAARLLLTSIKEGSPDSIPAAVAPKIRLLGKGDESLATETNNLLTYFVENHPKTTFGKAAERAMK
;
A
#
# COMPACT_ATOMS: atom_id res chain seq x y z
N MET A 1 12.71 1.61 20.35
CA MET A 1 11.75 1.72 19.23
C MET A 1 11.23 0.32 18.99
N TRP A 2 10.03 0.19 18.44
CA TRP A 2 9.43 -1.10 18.14
C TRP A 2 9.67 -1.46 16.68
N THR A 3 9.92 -2.74 16.40
CA THR A 3 10.02 -3.22 15.02
C THR A 3 8.63 -3.25 14.38
N ASP A 4 8.59 -2.92 13.09
CA ASP A 4 7.37 -2.91 12.28
C ASP A 4 7.20 -4.25 11.54
N ASN A 5 7.19 -5.32 12.34
CA ASN A 5 6.99 -6.69 11.86
C ASN A 5 5.66 -7.22 12.40
N GLU A 6 5.09 -8.17 11.67
CA GLU A 6 4.03 -9.04 12.16
C GLU A 6 4.49 -9.83 13.39
N THR A 7 3.52 -10.20 14.23
CA THR A 7 3.80 -10.83 15.52
C THR A 7 2.76 -11.88 15.86
N LYS A 8 3.21 -12.91 16.59
CA LYS A 8 2.37 -13.94 17.23
C LYS A 8 1.81 -13.47 18.57
N THR A 9 2.43 -12.47 19.19
CA THR A 9 1.99 -11.90 20.46
C THR A 9 0.84 -10.96 20.21
N ASP A 10 -0.31 -11.26 20.78
CA ASP A 10 -1.46 -10.37 20.71
C ASP A 10 -1.26 -9.18 21.67
N LEU A 11 -1.42 -7.96 21.17
CA LEU A 11 -1.39 -6.72 21.96
C LEU A 11 -2.64 -5.87 21.70
N ILE A 12 -3.53 -6.34 20.82
CA ILE A 12 -4.67 -5.59 20.30
C ILE A 12 -5.98 -6.34 20.46
N GLY A 13 -5.94 -7.58 20.99
CA GLY A 13 -7.11 -8.41 21.22
C GLY A 13 -7.54 -9.20 19.99
N PHE A 14 -6.65 -9.39 19.00
CA PHE A 14 -6.97 -10.07 17.74
C PHE A 14 -6.97 -11.60 17.85
N ARG A 15 -6.61 -12.17 19.00
CA ARG A 15 -6.72 -13.61 19.30
C ARG A 15 -8.13 -14.13 19.03
N VAL A 16 -9.17 -13.38 19.39
CA VAL A 16 -10.58 -13.76 19.16
C VAL A 16 -10.90 -13.97 17.68
N HIS A 17 -10.26 -13.19 16.80
CA HIS A 17 -10.41 -13.30 15.35
C HIS A 17 -9.69 -14.56 14.83
N ALA A 18 -8.47 -14.80 15.32
CA ALA A 18 -7.72 -16.02 15.00
C ALA A 18 -8.47 -17.28 15.48
N ASP A 19 -9.05 -17.26 16.68
CA ASP A 19 -9.85 -18.36 17.25
C ASP A 19 -11.11 -18.65 16.42
N LEU A 20 -11.81 -17.60 15.96
CA LEU A 20 -12.96 -17.74 15.06
C LEU A 20 -12.53 -18.39 13.74
N ILE A 21 -11.49 -17.88 13.09
CA ILE A 21 -10.99 -18.44 11.83
C ILE A 21 -10.56 -19.89 12.05
N ARG A 22 -9.87 -20.19 13.16
CA ARG A 22 -9.49 -21.55 13.56
C ARG A 22 -10.70 -22.47 13.64
N SER A 23 -11.78 -22.04 14.28
CA SER A 23 -13.01 -22.86 14.38
C SER A 23 -13.63 -23.17 13.02
N VAL A 24 -13.54 -22.24 12.06
CA VAL A 24 -14.08 -22.45 10.70
C VAL A 24 -13.22 -23.41 9.91
N VAL A 25 -11.89 -23.23 9.91
CA VAL A 25 -10.96 -24.05 9.10
C VAL A 25 -10.72 -25.45 9.67
N THR A 26 -11.15 -25.71 10.91
CA THR A 26 -11.07 -27.03 11.54
C THR A 26 -12.42 -27.76 11.59
N ASP A 27 -13.53 -27.10 11.26
CA ASP A 27 -14.85 -27.73 11.20
C ASP A 27 -15.05 -28.53 9.91
N LYS A 28 -15.11 -29.85 10.05
CA LYS A 28 -15.30 -30.79 8.94
C LYS A 28 -16.57 -30.55 8.12
N ASN A 29 -17.62 -29.98 8.72
CA ASN A 29 -18.87 -29.71 8.02
C ASN A 29 -18.77 -28.50 7.09
N LEU A 30 -17.78 -27.64 7.31
CA LEU A 30 -17.52 -26.47 6.49
C LEU A 30 -16.49 -26.76 5.39
N LEU A 31 -15.73 -27.85 5.49
CA LEU A 31 -14.70 -28.20 4.50
C LEU A 31 -15.31 -28.83 3.22
N PRO A 32 -14.81 -28.47 2.02
CA PRO A 32 -13.75 -27.49 1.77
C PRO A 32 -14.23 -26.04 1.84
N VAL A 33 -13.36 -25.13 2.31
CA VAL A 33 -13.69 -23.70 2.49
C VAL A 33 -12.57 -22.79 2.03
N VAL A 34 -12.93 -21.63 1.47
CA VAL A 34 -12.05 -20.48 1.20
C VAL A 34 -12.57 -19.28 2.01
N LEU A 35 -11.80 -18.89 3.02
CA LEU A 35 -12.07 -17.76 3.89
C LEU A 35 -11.13 -16.60 3.53
N GLY A 36 -11.70 -15.42 3.27
CA GLY A 36 -10.94 -14.20 3.03
C GLY A 36 -10.81 -13.39 4.31
N VAL A 37 -9.59 -13.11 4.77
CA VAL A 37 -9.30 -12.18 5.86
C VAL A 37 -8.96 -10.83 5.26
N PHE A 38 -9.93 -9.92 5.29
CA PHE A 38 -9.86 -8.62 4.65
C PHE A 38 -9.59 -7.50 5.65
N GLY A 39 -8.73 -6.56 5.27
CA GLY A 39 -8.43 -5.38 6.07
C GLY A 39 -7.46 -4.46 5.36
N ASP A 40 -7.41 -3.21 5.82
CA ASP A 40 -6.48 -2.20 5.30
C ASP A 40 -5.02 -2.66 5.50
N TRP A 41 -4.09 -2.11 4.73
CA TRP A 41 -2.67 -2.38 4.91
C TRP A 41 -2.20 -2.00 6.33
N GLY A 42 -1.50 -2.92 7.01
CA GLY A 42 -1.12 -2.75 8.41
C GLY A 42 -2.24 -3.01 9.44
N GLY A 43 -3.41 -3.50 8.99
CA GLY A 43 -4.55 -3.86 9.84
C GLY A 43 -4.45 -5.19 10.58
N GLY A 44 -3.30 -5.87 10.59
CA GLY A 44 -3.08 -7.10 11.40
C GLY A 44 -3.36 -8.44 10.71
N LYS A 45 -3.68 -8.48 9.41
CA LYS A 45 -3.95 -9.72 8.64
C LYS A 45 -2.85 -10.77 8.80
N SER A 46 -1.60 -10.43 8.47
CA SER A 46 -0.44 -11.32 8.58
C SER A 46 -0.17 -11.78 10.02
N SER A 47 -0.43 -10.92 11.01
CA SER A 47 -0.30 -11.29 12.43
C SER A 47 -1.34 -12.34 12.84
N ILE A 48 -2.59 -12.23 12.36
CA ILE A 48 -3.61 -13.27 12.54
C ILE A 48 -3.19 -14.58 11.87
N MET A 49 -2.63 -14.52 10.65
CA MET A 49 -2.14 -15.72 9.96
C MET A 49 -1.03 -16.41 10.76
N GLN A 50 -0.09 -15.64 11.31
CA GLN A 50 0.98 -16.18 12.16
C GLN A 50 0.46 -16.74 13.48
N MET A 51 -0.52 -16.08 14.12
CA MET A 51 -1.18 -16.62 15.32
C MET A 51 -1.87 -17.94 15.02
N LEU A 52 -2.58 -18.02 13.90
CA LEU A 52 -3.28 -19.23 13.47
C LEU A 52 -2.31 -20.38 13.18
N GLN A 53 -1.22 -20.11 12.45
CA GLN A 53 -0.19 -21.10 12.18
C GLN A 53 0.43 -21.60 13.48
N ASP A 54 0.81 -20.67 14.36
CA ASP A 54 1.41 -20.99 15.66
C ASP A 54 0.49 -21.85 16.52
N ASP A 55 -0.82 -21.56 16.55
CA ASP A 55 -1.80 -22.32 17.32
C ASP A 55 -2.00 -23.75 16.80
N LEU A 56 -1.93 -23.96 15.47
CA LEU A 56 -2.12 -25.27 14.84
C LEU A 56 -0.86 -26.13 14.87
N ASP A 57 0.32 -25.51 14.89
CA ASP A 57 1.62 -26.18 14.84
C ASP A 57 2.28 -26.38 16.22
N LYS A 58 1.87 -25.61 17.25
CA LYS A 58 2.41 -25.70 18.62
C LYS A 58 2.31 -27.10 19.21
N GLU A 59 3.39 -27.54 19.86
CA GLU A 59 3.46 -28.86 20.50
C GLU A 59 2.44 -29.04 21.63
N GLU A 60 2.15 -27.96 22.38
CA GLU A 60 1.13 -27.97 23.44
C GLU A 60 -0.28 -28.30 22.91
N ASN A 61 -0.56 -27.94 21.66
CA ASN A 61 -1.82 -28.25 21.00
C ASN A 61 -1.71 -29.46 20.06
N ALA A 62 -0.59 -30.18 20.07
CA ALA A 62 -0.33 -31.27 19.13
C ALA A 62 -1.37 -32.38 19.28
N ASP A 63 -1.86 -32.66 20.48
CA ASP A 63 -2.91 -33.67 20.69
C ASP A 63 -4.28 -33.18 20.19
N THR A 64 -4.59 -31.89 20.36
CA THR A 64 -5.88 -31.31 19.93
C THR A 64 -5.97 -31.17 18.41
N TYR A 65 -4.85 -30.85 17.74
CA TYR A 65 -4.78 -30.61 16.30
C TYR A 65 -3.88 -31.62 15.58
N ALA A 66 -3.68 -32.82 16.13
CA ALA A 66 -2.79 -33.86 15.58
C ALA A 66 -3.08 -34.21 14.12
N ASP A 67 -4.36 -34.11 13.74
CA ASP A 67 -4.90 -34.42 12.42
C ASP A 67 -5.13 -33.18 11.55
N VAL A 68 -4.61 -32.02 11.97
CA VAL A 68 -4.60 -30.79 11.18
C VAL A 68 -3.18 -30.55 10.66
N VAL A 69 -3.07 -30.07 9.43
CA VAL A 69 -1.80 -29.61 8.85
C VAL A 69 -1.97 -28.17 8.42
N CYS A 70 -1.07 -27.29 8.84
CA CYS A 70 -1.07 -25.90 8.44
C CYS A 70 0.12 -25.62 7.51
N LEU A 71 -0.15 -25.08 6.32
CA LEU A 71 0.86 -24.64 5.36
C LEU A 71 0.79 -23.13 5.19
N TYR A 72 1.94 -22.48 5.00
CA TYR A 72 2.02 -21.04 4.84
C TYR A 72 2.60 -20.67 3.47
N PHE A 73 1.91 -19.80 2.75
CA PHE A 73 2.32 -19.33 1.44
C PHE A 73 2.25 -17.80 1.40
N ASN A 74 3.40 -17.16 1.12
CA ASN A 74 3.46 -15.72 0.87
C ASN A 74 3.46 -15.49 -0.65
N GLY A 75 2.42 -14.88 -1.19
CA GLY A 75 2.30 -14.68 -2.63
C GLY A 75 3.39 -13.78 -3.22
N TRP A 76 3.82 -12.78 -2.45
CA TRP A 76 4.81 -11.80 -2.90
C TRP A 76 6.19 -12.42 -3.13
N MET A 77 6.58 -13.42 -2.32
CA MET A 77 7.84 -14.15 -2.51
C MET A 77 7.93 -14.88 -3.85
N PHE A 78 6.79 -15.17 -4.50
CA PHE A 78 6.72 -15.91 -5.76
C PHE A 78 6.31 -15.04 -6.95
N GLU A 79 6.29 -13.71 -6.80
CA GLU A 79 5.87 -12.78 -7.85
C GLU A 79 6.73 -12.87 -9.13
N GLY A 80 8.04 -13.10 -8.96
CA GLY A 80 9.01 -13.21 -10.05
C GLY A 80 8.92 -14.49 -10.89
N TYR A 81 8.06 -15.44 -10.54
CA TYR A 81 7.87 -16.66 -11.31
C TYR A 81 6.94 -16.39 -12.50
N GLU A 82 7.21 -17.01 -13.66
CA GLU A 82 6.40 -16.80 -14.87
C GLU A 82 4.96 -17.30 -14.73
N ASP A 83 4.72 -18.35 -13.93
CA ASP A 83 3.41 -18.96 -13.67
C ASP A 83 3.14 -19.08 -12.16
N ALA A 84 2.32 -18.17 -11.61
CA ALA A 84 1.99 -18.16 -10.18
C ALA A 84 1.22 -19.41 -9.73
N LYS A 85 0.47 -20.05 -10.65
CA LYS A 85 -0.31 -21.27 -10.35
C LYS A 85 0.64 -22.42 -10.03
N THR A 86 1.62 -22.62 -10.90
CA THR A 86 2.64 -23.66 -10.76
C THR A 86 3.50 -23.45 -9.54
N ALA A 87 3.87 -22.19 -9.24
CA ALA A 87 4.62 -21.83 -8.04
C ALA A 87 3.86 -22.16 -6.75
N LEU A 88 2.57 -21.80 -6.67
CA LEU A 88 1.70 -22.13 -5.54
C LEU A 88 1.61 -23.64 -5.33
N LEU A 89 1.28 -24.39 -6.39
CA LEU A 89 1.10 -25.85 -6.31
C LEU A 89 2.39 -26.56 -5.91
N THR A 90 3.52 -26.15 -6.49
CA THR A 90 4.84 -26.71 -6.16
C THR A 90 5.17 -26.43 -4.69
N SER A 91 4.94 -25.20 -4.22
CA SER A 91 5.18 -24.83 -2.81
C SER A 91 4.31 -25.64 -1.85
N ILE A 92 3.01 -25.77 -2.14
CA ILE A 92 2.08 -26.58 -1.34
C ILE A 92 2.57 -28.03 -1.27
N LEU A 93 2.88 -28.64 -2.42
CA LEU A 93 3.31 -30.04 -2.48
C LEU A 93 4.64 -30.27 -1.75
N VAL A 94 5.63 -29.37 -1.91
CA VAL A 94 6.91 -29.48 -1.21
C VAL A 94 6.72 -29.35 0.30
N GLN A 95 6.01 -28.31 0.77
CA GLN A 95 5.76 -28.14 2.20
C GLN A 95 4.98 -29.32 2.78
N LEU A 96 4.01 -29.87 2.03
CA LEU A 96 3.29 -31.08 2.42
C LEU A 96 4.22 -32.29 2.56
N GLY A 97 5.16 -32.46 1.64
CA GLY A 97 6.14 -33.56 1.65
C GLY A 97 7.17 -33.46 2.78
N GLU A 98 7.51 -32.25 3.22
CA GLU A 98 8.47 -31.97 4.29
C GLU A 98 7.83 -31.89 5.68
N HIS A 99 6.52 -31.73 5.76
CA HIS A 99 5.82 -31.50 7.03
C HIS A 99 5.93 -32.71 7.97
N LYS A 100 6.28 -32.46 9.24
CA LYS A 100 6.62 -33.47 10.26
C LYS A 100 5.54 -34.52 10.50
N ARG A 101 4.27 -34.17 10.25
CA ARG A 101 3.11 -35.06 10.42
C ARG A 101 2.88 -36.04 9.25
N PHE A 102 3.74 -36.04 8.22
CA PHE A 102 3.65 -36.94 7.05
C PHE A 102 4.67 -38.09 7.06
N GLY A 103 4.22 -39.28 6.66
CA GLY A 103 5.05 -40.50 6.56
C GLY A 103 5.74 -40.70 5.21
N ALA A 104 6.78 -41.55 5.18
CA ALA A 104 7.61 -41.82 4.00
C ALA A 104 6.83 -42.31 2.76
N LYS A 105 5.83 -43.17 2.92
CA LYS A 105 5.00 -43.71 1.81
C LYS A 105 4.18 -42.64 1.07
N LEU A 106 3.95 -41.48 1.70
CA LEU A 106 3.23 -40.38 1.06
C LEU A 106 4.16 -39.43 0.30
N LYS A 107 5.45 -39.41 0.63
CA LYS A 107 6.45 -38.63 -0.12
C LYS A 107 6.51 -39.06 -1.58
N ASP A 108 6.38 -40.35 -1.86
CA ASP A 108 6.35 -40.89 -3.23
C ASP A 108 5.16 -40.37 -4.04
N ASN A 109 3.98 -40.22 -3.42
CA ASN A 109 2.79 -39.66 -4.07
C ASN A 109 2.95 -38.15 -4.34
N VAL A 110 3.55 -37.42 -3.39
CA VAL A 110 3.88 -35.99 -3.55
C VAL A 110 4.87 -35.79 -4.70
N VAL A 111 5.89 -36.65 -4.82
CA VAL A 111 6.85 -36.63 -5.94
C VAL A 111 6.16 -36.90 -7.27
N ALA A 112 5.21 -37.84 -7.32
CA ALA A 112 4.42 -38.11 -8.53
C ALA A 112 3.58 -36.90 -8.96
N LEU A 113 2.93 -36.22 -8.01
CA LEU A 113 2.17 -34.99 -8.27
C LEU A 113 3.07 -33.84 -8.73
N LEU A 114 4.24 -33.67 -8.10
CA LEU A 114 5.23 -32.66 -8.49
C LEU A 114 5.75 -32.88 -9.93
N LYS A 115 6.00 -34.13 -10.31
CA LYS A 115 6.39 -34.47 -11.70
C LYS A 115 5.32 -34.04 -12.70
N ARG A 116 4.04 -34.20 -12.36
CA ARG A 116 2.93 -33.78 -13.23
C ARG A 116 2.84 -32.26 -13.36
N VAL A 117 2.96 -31.54 -12.24
CA VAL A 117 2.97 -30.06 -12.25
C VAL A 117 4.10 -29.51 -13.14
N LYS A 118 5.31 -30.09 -13.05
CA LYS A 118 6.43 -29.72 -13.93
C LYS A 118 6.23 -30.13 -15.41
N TRP A 119 5.54 -31.23 -15.68
CA TRP A 119 5.18 -31.63 -17.05
C TRP A 119 4.25 -30.61 -17.71
N ILE A 120 3.27 -30.10 -16.96
CA ILE A 120 2.35 -29.03 -17.40
C ILE A 120 3.13 -27.74 -17.71
N GLU A 121 4.10 -27.41 -16.87
CA GLU A 121 4.99 -26.26 -17.07
C GLU A 121 5.86 -26.41 -18.35
N GLY A 122 6.44 -27.60 -18.57
CA GLY A 122 7.24 -27.92 -19.75
C GLY A 122 6.44 -27.90 -21.06
N LEU A 123 5.17 -28.30 -21.04
CA LEU A 123 4.24 -28.20 -22.17
C LEU A 123 3.95 -26.75 -22.58
N LYS A 124 3.79 -25.84 -21.61
CA LYS A 124 3.56 -24.41 -21.88
C LYS A 124 4.78 -23.71 -22.49
N MET A 125 6.00 -24.10 -22.10
CA MET A 125 7.24 -23.62 -22.75
C MET A 125 7.37 -24.15 -24.19
N GLY A 126 7.02 -25.43 -24.42
CA GLY A 126 7.05 -26.03 -25.77
C GLY A 126 6.05 -25.40 -26.76
N ALA A 127 4.94 -24.84 -26.27
CA ALA A 127 3.97 -24.15 -27.11
C ALA A 127 4.40 -22.73 -27.53
N LYS A 128 5.30 -22.07 -26.77
CA LYS A 128 5.85 -20.74 -27.12
C LYS A 128 7.10 -20.82 -28.01
N PHE A 129 7.79 -21.97 -28.06
CA PHE A 129 8.95 -22.21 -28.92
C PHE A 129 8.67 -23.38 -29.86
N GLY A 130 8.11 -23.09 -31.04
CA GLY A 130 7.91 -24.10 -32.08
C GLY A 130 9.22 -24.80 -32.47
N PHE A 131 9.16 -26.14 -32.53
CA PHE A 131 10.01 -27.06 -33.28
C PHE A 131 11.30 -26.46 -33.92
N LYS A 132 12.36 -26.29 -33.13
CA LYS A 132 13.72 -26.37 -33.65
C LYS A 132 14.72 -26.54 -32.52
N TYR A 133 15.50 -27.60 -32.63
CA TYR A 133 16.62 -28.02 -31.77
C TYR A 133 16.21 -28.79 -30.51
N GLY A 134 16.65 -30.06 -30.49
CA GLY A 134 16.35 -31.03 -29.46
C GLY A 134 16.90 -30.67 -28.09
N VAL A 135 16.23 -31.25 -27.08
CA VAL A 135 16.62 -31.46 -25.68
C VAL A 135 17.64 -30.45 -25.11
N PRO A 136 17.22 -29.47 -24.31
CA PRO A 136 18.11 -28.82 -23.37
C PRO A 136 18.07 -29.57 -22.04
N LEU A 137 19.07 -30.42 -21.86
CA LEU A 137 19.63 -30.75 -20.55
C LEU A 137 20.23 -29.47 -19.95
N GLY A 138 19.85 -29.11 -18.72
CA GLY A 138 20.55 -28.11 -17.91
C GLY A 138 19.69 -26.94 -17.43
N ILE A 139 19.06 -27.10 -16.26
CA ILE A 139 18.53 -25.97 -15.49
C ILE A 139 19.69 -25.38 -14.71
N THR A 140 20.46 -24.49 -15.35
CA THR A 140 21.40 -23.61 -14.63
C THR A 140 21.36 -22.21 -15.24
N ALA A 141 20.84 -21.28 -14.45
CA ALA A 141 21.20 -19.85 -14.46
C ALA A 141 20.84 -18.97 -15.67
N LEU A 142 19.64 -19.10 -16.25
CA LEU A 142 19.12 -18.09 -17.21
C LEU A 142 17.69 -17.62 -16.91
N SER A 143 17.41 -17.33 -15.65
CA SER A 143 16.47 -16.27 -15.24
C SER A 143 16.83 -15.95 -13.80
N GLY A 144 17.09 -14.68 -13.48
CA GLY A 144 17.66 -14.24 -12.20
C GLY A 144 16.74 -14.40 -10.97
N GLY A 145 15.93 -15.46 -10.91
CA GLY A 145 15.11 -15.82 -9.77
C GLY A 145 15.94 -16.63 -8.77
N THR A 146 16.09 -16.12 -7.55
CA THR A 146 16.66 -16.87 -6.44
C THR A 146 15.69 -17.97 -6.03
N ILE A 147 16.03 -19.23 -6.28
CA ILE A 147 15.38 -20.36 -5.61
C ILE A 147 15.64 -20.17 -4.10
N PRO A 148 14.61 -20.08 -3.23
CA PRO A 148 14.82 -20.05 -1.80
C PRO A 148 15.71 -21.21 -1.36
N ALA A 149 16.78 -20.93 -0.61
CA ALA A 149 17.85 -21.88 -0.30
C ALA A 149 17.34 -23.19 0.36
N TYR A 150 16.18 -23.16 1.02
CA TYR A 150 15.56 -24.34 1.62
C TYR A 150 15.02 -25.37 0.59
N LEU A 151 14.84 -25.00 -0.68
CA LEU A 151 14.38 -25.90 -1.76
C LEU A 151 15.53 -26.64 -2.47
N LEU A 152 16.80 -26.26 -2.24
CA LEU A 152 17.97 -26.87 -2.88
C LEU A 152 18.14 -28.39 -2.61
N PRO A 153 17.94 -28.91 -1.39
CA PRO A 153 18.15 -30.33 -1.09
C PRO A 153 17.21 -31.26 -1.87
N PHE A 154 15.96 -30.83 -2.09
CA PHE A 154 14.95 -31.62 -2.80
C PHE A 154 15.21 -31.69 -4.31
N LEU A 155 15.80 -30.64 -4.89
CA LEU A 155 16.20 -30.62 -6.30
C LEU A 155 17.39 -31.55 -6.58
N ALA A 156 18.29 -31.74 -5.60
CA ALA A 156 19.44 -32.62 -5.74
C ALA A 156 19.05 -34.12 -5.74
N ASP A 157 18.04 -34.50 -4.94
CA ASP A 157 17.57 -35.90 -4.82
C ASP A 157 16.86 -36.40 -6.10
N LEU A 158 16.26 -35.49 -6.87
CA LEU A 158 15.63 -35.79 -8.16
C LEU A 158 16.62 -36.05 -9.31
N ALA A 159 17.92 -35.73 -9.13
CA ALA A 159 18.93 -35.84 -10.18
C ALA A 159 19.67 -37.19 -10.23
N GLY A 160 19.40 -38.12 -9.31
CA GLY A 160 20.20 -39.33 -9.14
C GLY A 160 19.49 -40.64 -9.48
N LYS A 161 19.72 -41.17 -10.69
CA LYS A 161 20.13 -42.57 -10.99
C LYS A 161 20.20 -42.82 -12.50
N LYS A 162 21.41 -43.09 -12.99
CA LYS A 162 21.75 -43.57 -14.35
C LYS A 162 22.01 -45.09 -14.32
N GLU A 163 21.90 -45.71 -15.50
CA GLU A 163 22.16 -47.12 -15.93
C GLU A 163 20.85 -47.77 -16.41
N ASP A 164 20.73 -48.41 -17.58
CA ASP A 164 21.67 -48.83 -18.62
C ASP A 164 20.88 -49.04 -19.94
N SER A 165 21.51 -48.89 -21.10
CA SER A 165 20.95 -49.25 -22.42
C SER A 165 21.23 -50.73 -22.76
N PRO A 166 20.36 -51.40 -23.54
CA PRO A 166 20.86 -51.86 -24.84
C PRO A 166 19.84 -51.82 -26.02
N THR A 167 20.41 -51.42 -27.15
CA THR A 167 20.26 -51.77 -28.59
C THR A 167 19.14 -52.68 -29.14
N ASP A 168 18.58 -52.18 -30.25
CA ASP A 168 18.36 -52.75 -31.59
C ASP A 168 17.18 -53.69 -31.97
N ASP A 169 16.58 -53.28 -33.10
CA ASP A 169 15.97 -53.99 -34.24
C ASP A 169 14.47 -54.40 -34.33
N GLU A 170 13.83 -53.71 -35.29
CA GLU A 170 13.00 -54.14 -36.45
C GLU A 170 11.56 -54.73 -36.33
N GLU A 171 10.66 -54.03 -37.06
CA GLU A 171 9.53 -54.50 -37.92
C GLU A 171 8.36 -55.29 -37.27
N LYS A 172 7.06 -55.16 -37.61
CA LYS A 172 6.28 -54.59 -38.73
C LYS A 172 4.77 -54.63 -38.37
N SER A 173 3.99 -53.64 -38.86
CA SER A 173 2.61 -53.70 -39.40
C SER A 173 1.45 -54.22 -38.49
N ASP A 174 0.21 -53.73 -38.51
CA ASP A 174 -0.56 -52.96 -39.47
C ASP A 174 -1.86 -52.41 -38.81
N SER A 175 -2.39 -51.36 -39.45
CA SER A 175 -3.79 -50.93 -39.58
C SER A 175 -4.65 -50.53 -38.38
N GLY A 176 -4.82 -49.21 -38.28
CA GLY A 176 -5.94 -48.56 -37.59
C GLY A 176 -5.69 -47.07 -37.37
N GLU A 177 -5.39 -46.30 -38.44
CA GLU A 177 -5.20 -44.85 -38.35
C GLU A 177 -6.47 -44.16 -37.83
N VAL A 178 -6.50 -43.89 -36.53
CA VAL A 178 -7.29 -42.79 -35.98
C VAL A 178 -6.44 -41.54 -36.19
N ASN A 179 -6.92 -40.65 -37.05
CA ASN A 179 -6.23 -39.41 -37.40
C ASN A 179 -6.34 -38.40 -36.24
N TRP A 180 -5.48 -38.56 -35.23
CA TRP A 180 -5.38 -37.73 -34.02
C TRP A 180 -5.24 -36.24 -34.30
N SER A 181 -4.72 -35.88 -35.48
CA SER A 181 -4.55 -34.51 -35.96
C SER A 181 -5.85 -33.72 -35.96
N LYS A 182 -6.99 -34.37 -36.26
CA LYS A 182 -8.30 -33.71 -36.33
C LYS A 182 -8.97 -33.53 -34.96
N LEU A 183 -8.66 -34.38 -33.98
CA LEU A 183 -9.16 -34.25 -32.60
C LEU A 183 -8.33 -33.23 -31.79
N ILE A 184 -7.08 -32.98 -32.20
CA ILE A 184 -6.19 -32.01 -31.54
C ILE A 184 -6.52 -30.56 -31.93
N GLU A 185 -7.08 -30.31 -33.12
CA GLU A 185 -7.52 -28.96 -33.52
C GLU A 185 -8.77 -28.48 -32.78
N GLU A 186 -9.61 -29.38 -32.25
CA GLU A 186 -10.76 -29.04 -31.39
C GLU A 186 -10.42 -29.08 -29.88
N GLY A 187 -9.19 -29.48 -29.51
CA GLY A 187 -8.82 -29.88 -28.15
C GLY A 187 -8.01 -28.90 -27.30
N LYS A 188 -7.65 -27.70 -27.80
CA LYS A 188 -6.79 -26.76 -27.05
C LYS A 188 -7.37 -26.26 -25.72
N GLY A 189 -8.69 -26.34 -25.52
CA GLY A 189 -9.33 -26.05 -24.23
C GLY A 189 -9.56 -27.27 -23.33
N ASN A 190 -9.54 -28.50 -23.88
CA ASN A 190 -9.92 -29.71 -23.15
C ASN A 190 -8.75 -30.42 -22.46
N ALA A 191 -7.53 -30.31 -22.99
CA ALA A 191 -6.35 -30.95 -22.39
C ALA A 191 -6.02 -30.37 -21.00
N ASP A 192 -5.97 -29.04 -20.87
CA ASP A 192 -5.74 -28.34 -19.59
C ASP A 192 -6.79 -28.72 -18.54
N LEU A 193 -8.08 -28.78 -18.92
CA LEU A 193 -9.18 -29.13 -18.01
C LEU A 193 -9.12 -30.59 -17.53
N LEU A 194 -8.73 -31.52 -18.41
CA LEU A 194 -8.55 -32.93 -18.07
C LEU A 194 -7.37 -33.14 -17.12
N GLU A 195 -6.29 -32.38 -17.27
CA GLU A 195 -5.13 -32.44 -16.38
C GLU A 195 -5.40 -31.83 -15.00
N VAL A 196 -6.12 -30.70 -14.94
CA VAL A 196 -6.59 -30.09 -13.67
C VAL A 196 -7.44 -31.07 -12.87
N ARG A 197 -8.40 -31.75 -13.53
CA ARG A 197 -9.27 -32.73 -12.87
C ARG A 197 -8.47 -33.91 -12.33
N LYS A 198 -7.58 -34.49 -13.15
CA LYS A 198 -6.71 -35.60 -12.72
C LYS A 198 -5.83 -35.21 -11.54
N PHE A 199 -5.24 -34.01 -11.57
CA PHE A 199 -4.45 -33.51 -10.46
C PHE A 199 -5.28 -33.45 -9.18
N ARG A 200 -6.49 -32.89 -9.25
CA ARG A 200 -7.40 -32.79 -8.13
C ARG A 200 -7.77 -34.16 -7.56
N ASP A 201 -8.11 -35.11 -8.43
CA ASP A 201 -8.50 -36.48 -8.02
C ASP A 201 -7.32 -37.23 -7.39
N ASP A 202 -6.11 -37.05 -7.91
CA ASP A 202 -4.88 -37.63 -7.34
C ASP A 202 -4.52 -36.99 -5.99
N PHE A 203 -4.68 -35.66 -5.87
CA PHE A 203 -4.47 -34.92 -4.63
C PHE A 203 -5.50 -35.31 -3.56
N GLU A 204 -6.76 -35.48 -3.93
CA GLU A 204 -7.82 -36.00 -3.07
C GLU A 204 -7.50 -37.43 -2.60
N THR A 205 -7.11 -38.31 -3.53
CA THR A 205 -6.74 -39.70 -3.21
C THR A 205 -5.52 -39.75 -2.28
N MET A 206 -4.55 -38.86 -2.48
CA MET A 206 -3.39 -38.74 -1.61
C MET A 206 -3.81 -38.29 -0.19
N LEU A 207 -4.63 -37.25 -0.07
CA LEU A 207 -5.11 -36.77 1.23
C LEU A 207 -5.99 -37.80 1.94
N ALA A 208 -6.84 -38.52 1.21
CA ALA A 208 -7.68 -39.57 1.76
C ALA A 208 -6.88 -40.73 2.38
N LYS A 209 -5.67 -41.00 1.88
CA LYS A 209 -4.73 -42.00 2.43
C LYS A 209 -4.03 -41.54 3.72
N THR A 210 -4.20 -40.28 4.12
CA THR A 210 -3.67 -39.75 5.37
C THR A 210 -4.72 -39.72 6.47
N ASN A 211 -4.25 -39.64 7.72
CA ASN A 211 -5.12 -39.39 8.89
C ASN A 211 -5.51 -37.91 9.04
N ILE A 212 -5.15 -37.06 8.07
CA ILE A 212 -5.40 -35.62 8.13
C ILE A 212 -6.89 -35.38 7.89
N LYS A 213 -7.50 -34.67 8.84
CA LYS A 213 -8.90 -34.26 8.81
C LYS A 213 -9.08 -32.83 8.31
N SER A 214 -8.06 -31.98 8.43
CA SER A 214 -8.02 -30.66 7.81
C SER A 214 -6.62 -30.28 7.32
N LEU A 215 -6.50 -29.88 6.05
CA LEU A 215 -5.33 -29.23 5.47
C LEU A 215 -5.63 -27.74 5.32
N VAL A 216 -5.06 -26.93 6.20
CA VAL A 216 -5.20 -25.47 6.23
C VAL A 216 -4.06 -24.85 5.45
N ILE A 217 -4.38 -24.02 4.45
CA ILE A 217 -3.40 -23.33 3.59
C ILE A 217 -3.61 -21.83 3.77
N LEU A 218 -2.65 -21.18 4.43
CA LEU A 218 -2.62 -19.74 4.66
C LEU A 218 -1.93 -19.06 3.48
N ILE A 219 -2.60 -18.11 2.86
CA ILE A 219 -2.12 -17.36 1.70
C ILE A 219 -2.09 -15.89 2.10
N ASP A 220 -0.89 -15.32 2.22
CA ASP A 220 -0.68 -13.95 2.69
C ASP A 220 0.05 -13.07 1.65
N ASP A 221 0.01 -11.76 1.87
CA ASP A 221 0.63 -10.72 1.04
C ASP A 221 0.24 -10.78 -0.46
N LEU A 222 -0.94 -11.31 -0.81
CA LEU A 222 -1.44 -11.23 -2.19
C LEU A 222 -1.61 -9.79 -2.65
N ASP A 223 -1.99 -8.90 -1.75
CA ASP A 223 -2.19 -7.47 -2.03
C ASP A 223 -0.89 -6.72 -2.32
N ARG A 224 0.28 -7.38 -2.28
CA ARG A 224 1.56 -6.82 -2.75
C ARG A 224 1.97 -7.29 -4.14
N CYS A 225 1.29 -8.30 -4.69
CA CYS A 225 1.60 -8.83 -6.01
C CYS A 225 1.01 -7.96 -7.13
N LEU A 226 1.59 -8.08 -8.33
CA LEU A 226 1.02 -7.56 -9.56
C LEU A 226 -0.41 -8.08 -9.78
N PRO A 227 -1.32 -7.26 -10.37
CA PRO A 227 -2.69 -7.64 -10.65
C PRO A 227 -2.85 -9.01 -11.31
N GLU A 228 -2.05 -9.31 -12.32
CA GLU A 228 -2.09 -10.58 -13.04
C GLU A 228 -1.78 -11.78 -12.13
N ARG A 229 -0.83 -11.63 -11.19
CA ARG A 229 -0.42 -12.68 -10.22
C ARG A 229 -1.48 -12.92 -9.16
N ILE A 230 -2.17 -11.88 -8.73
CA ILE A 230 -3.30 -12.01 -7.80
C ILE A 230 -4.36 -12.93 -8.41
N ILE A 231 -4.76 -12.65 -9.67
CA ILE A 231 -5.78 -13.45 -10.34
C ILE A 231 -5.33 -14.89 -10.58
N GLU A 232 -4.10 -15.08 -11.06
CA GLU A 232 -3.57 -16.44 -11.27
C GLU A 232 -3.56 -17.25 -9.98
N THR A 233 -3.18 -16.65 -8.85
CA THR A 233 -3.17 -17.31 -7.54
C THR A 233 -4.58 -17.67 -7.08
N LEU A 234 -5.55 -16.76 -7.23
CA LEU A 234 -6.95 -17.01 -6.92
C LEU A 234 -7.57 -18.10 -7.80
N GLU A 235 -7.24 -18.12 -9.10
CA GLU A 235 -7.64 -19.18 -10.02
C GLU A 235 -7.01 -20.53 -9.64
N ALA A 236 -5.76 -20.54 -9.18
CA ALA A 236 -5.09 -21.77 -8.76
C ALA A 236 -5.81 -22.45 -7.58
N ILE A 237 -6.19 -21.65 -6.57
CA ILE A 237 -6.96 -22.13 -5.40
C ILE A 237 -8.26 -22.78 -5.86
N LYS A 238 -9.03 -22.09 -6.73
CA LYS A 238 -10.32 -22.59 -7.22
C LYS A 238 -10.19 -23.85 -8.07
N LEU A 239 -9.23 -23.88 -8.99
CA LEU A 239 -9.16 -24.91 -10.02
C LEU A 239 -8.47 -26.19 -9.53
N PHE A 240 -7.42 -26.08 -8.73
CA PHE A 240 -6.52 -27.20 -8.47
C PHE A 240 -6.59 -27.77 -7.05
N VAL A 241 -7.14 -27.03 -6.07
CA VAL A 241 -6.90 -27.38 -4.65
C VAL A 241 -8.15 -27.35 -3.77
N LEU A 242 -9.34 -27.12 -4.33
CA LEU A 242 -10.61 -27.28 -3.61
C LEU A 242 -11.01 -28.77 -3.58
N VAL A 243 -10.41 -29.54 -2.67
CA VAL A 243 -10.69 -30.97 -2.44
C VAL A 243 -11.26 -31.19 -1.03
N PRO A 244 -11.96 -32.29 -0.75
CA PRO A 244 -12.42 -32.56 0.61
C PRO A 244 -11.29 -32.45 1.64
N ARG A 245 -11.61 -31.91 2.82
CA ARG A 245 -10.67 -31.67 3.93
C ARG A 245 -9.69 -30.50 3.74
N THR A 246 -9.83 -29.63 2.74
CA THR A 246 -8.95 -28.43 2.63
C THR A 246 -9.64 -27.14 3.08
N ALA A 247 -8.90 -26.27 3.76
CA ALA A 247 -9.30 -24.90 4.06
C ALA A 247 -8.26 -23.91 3.55
N PHE A 248 -8.69 -22.86 2.86
CA PHE A 248 -7.85 -21.75 2.42
C PHE A 248 -8.17 -20.51 3.23
N VAL A 249 -7.14 -19.83 3.73
CA VAL A 249 -7.27 -18.53 4.40
C VAL A 249 -6.47 -17.50 3.63
N ILE A 250 -7.14 -16.51 3.06
CA ILE A 250 -6.53 -15.54 2.15
C ILE A 250 -6.48 -14.17 2.82
N GLY A 251 -5.27 -13.66 3.12
CA GLY A 251 -5.05 -12.31 3.63
C GLY A 251 -4.88 -11.32 2.48
N ALA A 252 -5.78 -10.36 2.35
CA ALA A 252 -5.67 -9.33 1.31
C ALA A 252 -6.38 -8.01 1.67
N ASP A 253 -6.00 -6.90 1.03
CA ASP A 253 -6.82 -5.71 0.96
C ASP A 253 -7.90 -5.88 -0.13
N PRO A 254 -9.19 -5.81 0.22
CA PRO A 254 -10.28 -6.03 -0.75
C PRO A 254 -10.25 -5.02 -1.90
N ARG A 255 -9.72 -3.80 -1.70
CA ARG A 255 -9.64 -2.79 -2.76
C ARG A 255 -8.61 -3.17 -3.82
N ILE A 256 -7.47 -3.71 -3.39
CA ILE A 256 -6.39 -4.13 -4.29
C ILE A 256 -6.83 -5.33 -5.11
N VAL A 257 -7.51 -6.31 -4.48
CA VAL A 257 -8.03 -7.47 -5.21
C VAL A 257 -9.12 -7.06 -6.21
N ARG A 258 -10.05 -6.18 -5.83
CA ARG A 258 -11.05 -5.64 -6.77
C ARG A 258 -10.41 -4.92 -7.95
N HIS A 259 -9.41 -4.07 -7.68
CA HIS A 259 -8.67 -3.39 -8.74
C HIS A 259 -8.01 -4.38 -9.69
N ALA A 260 -7.35 -5.41 -9.17
CA ALA A 260 -6.68 -6.43 -9.99
C ALA A 260 -7.64 -7.17 -10.93
N ILE A 261 -8.83 -7.51 -10.42
CA ILE A 261 -9.90 -8.13 -11.22
C ILE A 261 -10.39 -7.17 -12.30
N GLY A 262 -10.71 -5.93 -11.90
CA GLY A 262 -11.18 -4.89 -12.83
C GLY A 262 -10.19 -4.65 -13.97
N THR A 263 -8.90 -4.53 -13.69
CA THR A 263 -7.86 -4.33 -14.71
C THR A 263 -7.83 -5.46 -15.75
N ARG A 264 -8.05 -6.72 -15.33
CA ARG A 264 -8.04 -7.86 -16.25
C ARG A 264 -9.26 -7.88 -17.17
N TYR A 265 -10.44 -7.51 -16.66
CA TYR A 265 -11.68 -7.44 -17.46
C TYR A 265 -11.72 -6.20 -18.37
N VAL A 266 -11.20 -5.05 -17.90
CA VAL A 266 -11.08 -3.81 -18.71
C VAL A 266 -10.14 -4.01 -19.91
N LYS A 267 -9.03 -4.75 -19.73
CA LYS A 267 -8.13 -5.10 -20.86
C LYS A 267 -8.82 -5.93 -21.95
N GLN A 268 -9.94 -6.60 -21.65
CA GLN A 268 -10.69 -7.43 -22.60
C GLN A 268 -11.85 -6.70 -23.30
N GLN A 269 -12.28 -5.52 -22.85
CA GLN A 269 -13.33 -4.73 -23.50
C GLN A 269 -12.92 -3.27 -23.67
N ILE A 270 -12.69 -2.87 -24.92
CA ILE A 270 -12.38 -1.50 -25.32
C ILE A 270 -13.67 -0.67 -25.27
N GLY A 271 -13.77 0.26 -24.31
CA GLY A 271 -14.83 1.28 -24.26
C GLY A 271 -14.97 1.95 -22.89
N GLU A 272 -14.36 3.12 -22.71
CA GLU A 272 -14.50 3.95 -21.51
C GLU A 272 -15.84 4.70 -21.51
N SER A 273 -16.93 4.01 -21.14
CA SER A 273 -18.21 4.65 -20.77
C SER A 273 -18.46 4.50 -19.27
N GLU A 274 -19.18 5.44 -18.69
CA GLU A 274 -19.57 5.44 -17.27
C GLU A 274 -20.50 4.26 -16.94
N SER A 275 -21.29 3.80 -17.92
CA SER A 275 -22.07 2.55 -17.84
C SER A 275 -21.19 1.31 -17.69
N THR A 276 -20.04 1.27 -18.36
CA THR A 276 -19.10 0.15 -18.31
C THR A 276 -18.47 0.00 -16.92
N ARG A 277 -18.25 1.11 -16.19
CA ARG A 277 -17.62 1.07 -14.85
C ARG A 277 -18.50 0.37 -13.81
N SER A 278 -19.81 0.66 -13.80
CA SER A 278 -20.76 0.00 -12.89
C SER A 278 -20.82 -1.51 -13.17
N GLU A 279 -20.87 -1.90 -14.45
CA GLU A 279 -20.89 -3.30 -14.86
C GLU A 279 -19.60 -4.05 -14.46
N ILE A 280 -18.44 -3.38 -14.54
CA ILE A 280 -17.16 -3.94 -14.09
C ILE A 280 -17.15 -4.12 -12.56
N GLU A 281 -17.70 -3.18 -11.80
CA GLU A 281 -17.78 -3.30 -10.34
C GLU A 281 -18.67 -4.47 -9.90
N ASP A 282 -19.84 -4.63 -10.53
CA ASP A 282 -20.75 -5.75 -10.27
C ASP A 282 -20.10 -7.08 -10.65
N LEU A 283 -19.46 -7.18 -11.82
CA LEU A 283 -18.75 -8.39 -12.25
C LEU A 283 -17.59 -8.74 -11.30
N THR A 284 -16.88 -7.73 -10.82
CA THR A 284 -15.77 -7.90 -9.88
C THR A 284 -16.26 -8.42 -8.53
N LYS A 285 -17.39 -7.90 -8.05
CA LYS A 285 -18.03 -8.37 -6.82
C LYS A 285 -18.50 -9.81 -6.95
N ASP A 286 -19.18 -10.15 -8.04
CA ASP A 286 -19.61 -11.52 -8.36
C ASP A 286 -18.45 -12.51 -8.43
N TYR A 287 -17.32 -12.07 -9.00
CA TYR A 287 -16.12 -12.90 -9.10
C TYR A 287 -15.53 -13.18 -7.72
N LEU A 288 -15.46 -12.17 -6.85
CA LEU A 288 -15.00 -12.32 -5.47
C LEU A 288 -15.90 -13.22 -4.64
N GLU A 289 -17.22 -13.04 -4.72
CA GLU A 289 -18.20 -13.88 -4.01
C GLU A 289 -18.13 -15.35 -4.44
N LYS A 290 -17.84 -15.61 -5.73
CA LYS A 290 -17.66 -16.99 -6.23
C LYS A 290 -16.34 -17.64 -5.80
N LEU A 291 -15.32 -16.84 -5.46
CA LEU A 291 -14.02 -17.34 -5.03
C LEU A 291 -13.91 -17.50 -3.52
N ILE A 292 -14.42 -16.53 -2.77
CA ILE A 292 -14.29 -16.43 -1.33
C ILE A 292 -15.66 -16.71 -0.73
N GLN A 293 -15.83 -17.90 -0.18
CA GLN A 293 -17.12 -18.31 0.39
C GLN A 293 -17.42 -17.57 1.70
N ILE A 294 -16.38 -17.26 2.48
CA ILE A 294 -16.52 -16.57 3.77
C ILE A 294 -15.65 -15.32 3.79
N PRO A 295 -16.20 -14.13 3.51
CA PRO A 295 -15.49 -12.86 3.66
C PRO A 295 -15.50 -12.42 5.13
N TYR A 296 -14.33 -12.37 5.76
CA TYR A 296 -14.13 -11.89 7.12
C TYR A 296 -13.39 -10.56 7.13
N HIS A 297 -14.06 -9.49 7.55
CA HIS A 297 -13.46 -8.15 7.63
C HIS A 297 -12.93 -7.88 9.03
N LEU A 298 -11.63 -7.59 9.14
CA LEU A 298 -11.02 -7.19 10.39
C LEU A 298 -11.53 -5.82 10.82
N PRO A 299 -11.96 -5.66 12.09
CA PRO A 299 -12.36 -4.37 12.61
C PRO A 299 -11.14 -3.45 12.77
N ARG A 300 -11.39 -2.14 12.71
CA ARG A 300 -10.41 -1.14 13.12
C ARG A 300 -10.40 -1.05 14.64
N LEU A 301 -9.24 -0.70 15.21
CA LEU A 301 -9.14 -0.51 16.66
C LEU A 301 -10.01 0.66 17.11
N SER A 302 -10.82 0.41 18.14
CA SER A 302 -11.52 1.42 18.90
C SER A 302 -10.56 2.28 19.74
N PRO A 303 -10.98 3.45 20.23
CA PRO A 303 -10.15 4.28 21.13
C PRO A 303 -9.57 3.52 22.33
N SER A 304 -10.37 2.66 22.98
CA SER A 304 -9.92 1.87 24.13
C SER A 304 -8.90 0.79 23.77
N GLU A 305 -9.03 0.20 22.58
CA GLU A 305 -8.04 -0.74 22.04
C GLU A 305 -6.75 -0.04 21.61
N VAL A 306 -6.83 1.17 21.05
CA VAL A 306 -5.65 1.99 20.75
C VAL A 306 -4.92 2.38 22.04
N GLU A 307 -5.64 2.81 23.07
CA GLU A 307 -5.06 3.11 24.39
C GLU A 307 -4.34 1.87 24.97
N THR A 308 -5.03 0.74 24.98
CA THR A 308 -4.49 -0.56 25.40
C THR A 308 -3.21 -0.91 24.63
N TYR A 309 -3.24 -0.74 23.31
CA TYR A 309 -2.10 -1.04 22.46
C TYR A 309 -0.89 -0.15 22.76
N ILE A 310 -1.10 1.16 22.94
CA ILE A 310 -0.04 2.11 23.33
C ILE A 310 0.55 1.70 24.70
N ASN A 311 -0.31 1.33 25.66
CA ASN A 311 0.11 0.93 27.00
C ASN A 311 0.92 -0.36 27.00
N LEU A 312 0.50 -1.38 26.26
CA LEU A 312 1.22 -2.65 26.15
C LEU A 312 2.55 -2.49 25.40
N LEU A 313 2.60 -1.64 24.36
CA LEU A 313 3.86 -1.27 23.71
C LEU A 313 4.82 -0.56 24.69
N ALA A 314 4.30 0.31 25.56
CA ALA A 314 5.08 0.95 26.61
C ALA A 314 5.67 -0.10 27.59
N CYS A 315 4.84 -1.06 28.02
CA CYS A 315 5.26 -2.16 28.87
C CYS A 315 6.39 -2.97 28.23
N GLN A 316 6.24 -3.39 26.97
CA GLN A 316 7.28 -4.11 26.22
C GLN A 316 8.62 -3.37 26.12
N LYS A 317 8.59 -2.04 26.19
CA LYS A 317 9.78 -1.21 26.09
C LYS A 317 10.48 -0.99 27.43
N PHE A 318 9.72 -0.81 28.50
CA PHE A 318 10.24 -0.38 29.80
C PHE A 318 10.31 -1.49 30.85
N LEU A 319 9.61 -2.61 30.64
CA LEU A 319 9.68 -3.79 31.49
C LEU A 319 10.64 -4.83 30.89
N ASP A 320 11.26 -5.61 31.77
CA ASP A 320 11.93 -6.85 31.41
C ASP A 320 10.94 -7.93 30.93
N ALA A 321 11.46 -9.00 30.32
CA ALA A 321 10.66 -10.04 29.69
C ALA A 321 9.68 -10.72 30.66
N ASP A 322 10.13 -11.04 31.87
CA ASP A 322 9.32 -11.76 32.87
C ASP A 322 8.15 -10.89 33.34
N ARG A 323 8.42 -9.64 33.73
CA ARG A 323 7.36 -8.70 34.12
C ARG A 323 6.40 -8.40 32.98
N ASN A 324 6.91 -8.27 31.76
CA ASN A 324 6.07 -8.04 30.60
C ASN A 324 5.16 -9.25 30.30
N GLU A 325 5.64 -10.48 30.49
CA GLU A 325 4.82 -11.68 30.34
C GLU A 325 3.67 -11.73 31.36
N VAL A 326 3.92 -11.35 32.62
CA VAL A 326 2.88 -11.25 33.65
C VAL A 326 1.78 -10.26 33.23
N VAL A 327 2.17 -9.08 32.74
CA VAL A 327 1.21 -8.07 32.26
C VAL A 327 0.39 -8.57 31.07
N LEU A 328 1.01 -9.28 30.12
CA LEU A 328 0.31 -9.85 28.97
C LEU A 328 -0.69 -10.94 29.36
N LYS A 329 -0.37 -11.77 30.36
CA LYS A 329 -1.28 -12.79 30.90
C LYS A 329 -2.48 -12.13 31.59
N ASP A 330 -2.27 -11.18 32.50
CA ASP A 330 -3.35 -10.44 33.17
C ASP A 330 -4.24 -9.68 32.18
N TRP A 331 -3.63 -9.06 31.15
CA TRP A 331 -4.38 -8.42 30.09
C TRP A 331 -5.27 -9.40 29.32
N ALA A 332 -4.75 -10.56 28.93
CA ALA A 332 -5.54 -11.58 28.22
C ALA A 332 -6.74 -12.07 29.07
N GLU A 333 -6.55 -12.27 30.38
CA GLU A 333 -7.62 -12.64 31.30
C GLU A 333 -8.68 -11.55 31.45
N LYS A 334 -8.27 -10.30 31.73
CA LYS A 334 -9.21 -9.18 31.88
C LYS A 334 -9.95 -8.86 30.59
N ARG A 335 -9.30 -9.03 29.44
CA ARG A 335 -9.92 -8.79 28.14
C ARG A 335 -11.03 -9.80 27.83
N ASN A 336 -10.90 -11.04 28.31
CA ASN A 336 -11.96 -12.04 28.23
C ASN A 336 -13.14 -11.72 29.16
N ALA A 337 -12.88 -11.04 30.28
CA ALA A 337 -13.92 -10.60 31.21
C ALA A 337 -14.65 -9.32 30.75
N ASN A 338 -13.94 -8.37 30.14
CA ASN A 338 -14.50 -7.12 29.64
C ASN A 338 -13.88 -6.69 28.31
N PHE A 339 -14.70 -6.68 27.26
CA PHE A 339 -14.26 -6.38 25.89
C PHE A 339 -14.10 -4.89 25.60
N TYR A 340 -14.75 -4.03 26.38
CA TYR A 340 -14.95 -2.62 26.02
C TYR A 340 -14.01 -1.67 26.76
N SER A 341 -13.46 -2.09 27.90
CA SER A 341 -12.59 -1.25 28.73
C SER A 341 -11.14 -1.27 28.25
N ALA A 342 -10.50 -0.10 28.25
CA ALA A 342 -9.07 0.01 28.03
C ALA A 342 -8.26 -0.63 29.16
N TYR A 343 -7.11 -1.22 28.82
CA TYR A 343 -6.16 -1.74 29.79
C TYR A 343 -5.27 -0.60 30.31
N GLN A 344 -5.72 0.04 31.38
CA GLN A 344 -5.15 1.29 31.91
C GLN A 344 -4.05 1.06 32.94
N ILE A 345 -3.37 2.14 33.34
CA ILE A 345 -2.29 2.15 34.33
C ILE A 345 -2.64 1.43 35.64
N GLY A 346 -3.88 1.55 36.13
CA GLY A 346 -4.34 0.87 37.34
C GLY A 346 -4.32 -0.65 37.22
N ALA A 347 -4.75 -1.19 36.06
CA ALA A 347 -4.71 -2.62 35.80
C ALA A 347 -3.27 -3.13 35.70
N ILE A 348 -2.39 -2.37 35.05
CA ILE A 348 -0.95 -2.68 34.91
C ILE A 348 -0.26 -2.71 36.28
N ARG A 349 -0.54 -1.74 37.16
CA ARG A 349 -0.01 -1.73 38.53
C ARG A 349 -0.48 -2.95 39.31
N SER A 350 -1.77 -3.27 39.22
CA SER A 350 -2.35 -4.44 39.89
C SER A 350 -1.73 -5.75 39.40
N ALA A 351 -1.41 -5.86 38.11
CA ALA A 351 -0.78 -7.06 37.54
C ALA A 351 0.67 -7.25 38.03
N LEU A 352 1.34 -6.16 38.40
CA LEU A 352 2.72 -6.15 38.89
C LEU A 352 2.79 -6.07 40.42
N ASP A 353 1.81 -6.65 41.12
CA ASP A 353 1.72 -6.70 42.59
C ASP A 353 1.77 -5.33 43.29
N ASN A 354 1.21 -4.28 42.65
CA ASN A 354 1.31 -2.89 43.09
C ASN A 354 2.76 -2.40 43.28
N GLY A 355 3.72 -3.04 42.62
CA GLY A 355 5.11 -2.61 42.60
C GLY A 355 5.30 -1.26 41.92
N ASN A 356 6.41 -0.58 42.23
CA ASN A 356 6.76 0.66 41.56
C ASN A 356 6.96 0.41 40.05
N LEU A 357 6.30 1.25 39.24
CA LEU A 357 6.54 1.30 37.81
C LEU A 357 7.83 2.10 37.55
N PRO A 358 8.63 1.73 36.54
CA PRO A 358 9.71 2.60 36.08
C PRO A 358 9.17 3.99 35.72
N ILE A 359 9.86 5.06 36.12
CA ILE A 359 9.43 6.45 35.90
C ILE A 359 9.10 6.72 34.43
N GLY A 360 9.90 6.17 33.50
CA GLY A 360 9.65 6.32 32.07
C GLY A 360 8.36 5.63 31.59
N LEU A 361 7.98 4.51 32.22
CA LEU A 361 6.72 3.82 31.93
C LEU A 361 5.54 4.63 32.47
N GLU A 362 5.62 5.08 33.72
CA GLU A 362 4.57 5.88 34.35
C GLU A 362 4.29 7.18 33.57
N HIS A 363 5.34 7.87 33.12
CA HIS A 363 5.20 9.04 32.26
C HIS A 363 4.51 8.71 30.93
N GLN A 364 4.91 7.62 30.25
CA GLN A 364 4.31 7.22 28.97
C GLN A 364 2.84 6.80 29.12
N LEU A 365 2.48 6.13 30.22
CA LEU A 365 1.10 5.72 30.51
C LEU A 365 0.21 6.92 30.91
N ALA A 366 0.78 8.00 31.44
CA ALA A 366 0.00 9.17 31.87
C ALA A 366 -0.63 9.93 30.70
N TRP A 367 0.08 10.08 29.57
CA TRP A 367 -0.44 10.79 28.39
C TRP A 367 -1.04 9.88 27.32
N SER A 368 -0.92 8.55 27.44
CA SER A 368 -1.50 7.61 26.45
C SER A 368 -3.02 7.75 26.34
N ASN A 369 -3.72 7.92 27.46
CA ASN A 369 -5.16 8.18 27.51
C ASN A 369 -5.52 9.47 26.76
N ALA A 370 -4.78 10.55 27.01
CA ALA A 370 -5.05 11.86 26.41
C ALA A 370 -4.98 11.84 24.88
N ILE A 371 -4.11 11.00 24.31
CA ILE A 371 -3.92 10.93 22.86
C ILE A 371 -4.69 9.79 22.19
N ALA A 372 -5.09 8.74 22.93
CA ALA A 372 -5.62 7.52 22.34
C ALA A 372 -6.87 7.76 21.47
N GLN A 373 -7.78 8.61 21.92
CA GLN A 373 -8.99 8.93 21.16
C GLN A 373 -8.66 9.55 19.80
N VAL A 374 -7.78 10.55 19.77
CA VAL A 374 -7.51 11.28 18.54
C VAL A 374 -6.50 10.56 17.65
N VAL A 375 -5.65 9.72 18.23
CA VAL A 375 -4.88 8.72 17.48
C VAL A 375 -5.82 7.71 16.82
N ALA A 376 -6.82 7.19 17.53
CA ALA A 376 -7.78 6.25 16.96
C ALA A 376 -8.60 6.89 15.82
N GLU A 377 -9.11 8.11 16.01
CA GLU A 377 -9.87 8.83 15.00
C GLU A 377 -8.97 9.27 13.82
N GLY A 378 -7.81 9.85 14.11
CA GLY A 378 -6.87 10.40 13.13
C GLY A 378 -6.13 9.35 12.30
N LEU A 379 -5.71 8.25 12.93
CA LEU A 379 -5.04 7.12 12.26
C LEU A 379 -6.02 6.01 11.86
N LYS A 380 -7.34 6.24 12.01
CA LYS A 380 -8.42 5.29 11.69
C LYS A 380 -8.21 3.92 12.36
N GLY A 381 -7.71 3.90 13.59
CA GLY A 381 -7.51 2.67 14.37
C GLY A 381 -6.56 1.66 13.72
N ASN A 382 -5.63 2.08 12.86
CA ASN A 382 -4.67 1.18 12.20
C ASN A 382 -3.45 0.90 13.12
N PRO A 383 -3.24 -0.36 13.59
CA PRO A 383 -2.18 -0.69 14.54
C PRO A 383 -0.78 -0.29 14.06
N ARG A 384 -0.47 -0.55 12.78
CA ARG A 384 0.82 -0.19 12.18
C ARG A 384 1.05 1.32 12.22
N GLN A 385 0.03 2.12 11.88
CA GLN A 385 0.14 3.58 11.93
C GLN A 385 0.36 4.08 13.36
N VAL A 386 -0.33 3.50 14.36
CA VAL A 386 -0.09 3.82 15.78
C VAL A 386 1.37 3.56 16.15
N LYS A 387 1.89 2.36 15.85
CA LYS A 387 3.29 2.01 16.13
C LYS A 387 4.28 2.94 15.40
N ARG A 388 4.03 3.26 14.12
CA ARG A 388 4.86 4.19 13.34
C ARG A 388 4.88 5.60 13.92
N MET A 389 3.71 6.11 14.34
CA MET A 389 3.61 7.41 15.00
C MET A 389 4.40 7.43 16.30
N LEU A 390 4.27 6.40 17.16
CA LEU A 390 5.03 6.29 18.40
C LEU A 390 6.55 6.18 18.14
N ASN A 391 6.97 5.44 17.12
CA ASN A 391 8.38 5.37 16.72
C ASN A 391 8.90 6.73 16.24
N ALA A 392 8.12 7.46 15.45
CA ALA A 392 8.46 8.82 15.02
C ALA A 392 8.55 9.79 16.20
N LEU A 393 7.66 9.67 17.20
CA LEU A 393 7.71 10.44 18.44
C LEU A 393 9.02 10.17 19.18
N LEU A 394 9.40 8.90 19.33
CA LEU A 394 10.67 8.53 19.98
C LEU A 394 11.90 9.04 19.23
N LEU A 395 11.87 9.04 17.90
CA LEU A 395 12.94 9.60 17.08
C LEU A 395 13.07 11.11 17.28
N ARG A 396 11.94 11.83 17.28
CA ARG A 396 11.92 13.28 17.52
C ARG A 396 12.36 13.65 18.93
N LYS A 397 11.98 12.87 19.94
CA LYS A 397 12.50 13.04 21.30
C LYS A 397 14.02 12.91 21.36
N LYS A 398 14.57 11.83 20.77
CA LYS A 398 16.02 11.65 20.69
C LYS A 398 16.71 12.79 19.92
N LEU A 399 16.08 13.30 18.86
CA LEU A 399 16.59 14.44 18.12
C LEU A 399 16.59 15.72 18.99
N ALA A 400 15.55 15.93 19.78
CA ALA A 400 15.48 17.04 20.74
C ALA A 400 16.60 16.95 21.78
N ASP A 401 16.83 15.77 22.35
CA ASP A 401 17.92 15.51 23.31
C ASP A 401 19.30 15.84 22.69
N VAL A 402 19.54 15.39 21.45
CA VAL A 402 20.79 15.66 20.71
C VAL A 402 20.93 17.16 20.39
N ALA A 403 19.84 17.81 20.01
CA ALA A 403 19.79 19.23 19.73
C ALA A 403 19.79 20.12 20.99
N LYS A 404 19.69 19.51 22.18
CA LYS A 404 19.52 20.18 23.48
C LYS A 404 18.30 21.11 23.52
N ILE A 405 17.23 20.68 22.87
CA ILE A 405 15.95 21.36 22.84
C ILE A 405 15.07 20.73 23.93
N GLU A 406 14.57 21.56 24.84
CA GLU A 406 13.62 21.10 25.86
C GLU A 406 12.21 21.02 25.26
N ILE A 407 11.61 19.84 25.31
CA ILE A 407 10.25 19.60 24.80
C ILE A 407 9.39 18.87 25.82
N ARG A 408 8.09 19.16 25.77
CA ARG A 408 7.04 18.37 26.44
C ARG A 408 6.48 17.31 25.51
N ASP A 409 6.43 16.05 25.99
CA ASP A 409 6.02 14.88 25.21
C ASP A 409 4.57 15.01 24.70
N GLU A 410 3.68 15.43 25.57
CA GLU A 410 2.25 15.56 25.32
C GLU A 410 1.93 16.62 24.24
N VAL A 411 2.71 17.71 24.20
CA VAL A 411 2.62 18.75 23.17
C VAL A 411 3.06 18.20 21.82
N LEU A 412 4.21 17.51 21.79
CA LEU A 412 4.73 16.90 20.58
C LEU A 412 3.77 15.85 20.04
N ALA A 413 3.19 15.02 20.91
CA ALA A 413 2.21 14.00 20.55
C ALA A 413 0.94 14.64 19.98
N LYS A 414 0.36 15.67 20.63
CA LYS A 414 -0.82 16.39 20.12
C LYS A 414 -0.55 17.01 18.74
N LEU A 415 0.63 17.62 18.54
CA LEU A 415 1.02 18.18 17.25
C LEU A 415 1.19 17.08 16.17
N MET A 416 1.78 15.94 16.52
CA MET A 416 1.92 14.80 15.62
C MET A 416 0.56 14.21 15.21
N VAL A 417 -0.42 14.20 16.10
CA VAL A 417 -1.76 13.75 15.74
C VAL A 417 -2.36 14.65 14.66
N LEU A 418 -2.17 15.98 14.74
CA LEU A 418 -2.60 16.91 13.68
C LEU A 418 -1.86 16.64 12.37
N GLU A 419 -0.54 16.42 12.42
CA GLU A 419 0.30 16.09 11.26
C GLU A 419 -0.24 14.88 10.49
N TYR A 420 -0.56 13.79 11.18
CA TYR A 420 -0.99 12.55 10.55
C TYR A 420 -2.46 12.57 10.11
N SER A 421 -3.32 13.26 10.86
CA SER A 421 -4.77 13.28 10.60
C SER A 421 -5.19 14.38 9.61
N HIS A 422 -4.55 15.56 9.67
CA HIS A 422 -4.93 16.75 8.91
C HIS A 422 -3.68 17.55 8.49
N LEU A 423 -2.87 16.96 7.61
CA LEU A 423 -1.58 17.54 7.18
C LEU A 423 -1.67 18.99 6.68
N ALA A 424 -2.75 19.35 5.97
CA ALA A 424 -2.97 20.73 5.51
C ALA A 424 -3.09 21.72 6.68
N ARG A 425 -3.78 21.32 7.76
CA ARG A 425 -3.97 22.15 8.97
C ARG A 425 -2.69 22.21 9.80
N PHE A 426 -1.89 21.15 9.79
CA PHE A 426 -0.54 21.16 10.35
C PHE A 426 0.36 22.20 9.66
N TYR A 427 0.32 22.30 8.33
CA TYR A 427 1.08 23.34 7.60
C TYR A 427 0.55 24.74 7.88
N GLU A 428 -0.76 24.92 7.92
CA GLU A 428 -1.35 26.21 8.25
C GLU A 428 -0.95 26.67 9.66
N LEU A 429 -0.94 25.75 10.63
CA LEU A 429 -0.46 26.03 11.98
C LEU A 429 1.03 26.39 12.00
N ASN A 430 1.86 25.74 11.18
CA ASN A 430 3.25 26.11 11.01
C ASN A 430 3.40 27.55 10.48
N ASP A 431 2.55 27.96 9.52
CA ASP A 431 2.60 29.31 8.97
C ASP A 431 2.17 30.36 10.00
N TRP A 432 1.17 30.07 10.84
CA TRP A 432 0.75 30.97 11.91
C TRP A 432 1.84 31.16 12.95
N GLN A 433 2.48 30.08 13.43
CA GLN A 433 3.52 30.20 14.44
C GLN A 433 4.76 30.95 13.93
N VAL A 434 5.12 30.81 12.64
CA VAL A 434 6.23 31.58 12.05
C VAL A 434 5.95 33.09 12.08
N ARG A 435 4.70 33.51 11.86
CA ARG A 435 4.29 34.92 11.85
C ARG A 435 4.16 35.51 13.24
N GLU A 436 3.87 34.68 14.24
CA GLU A 436 3.51 35.08 15.61
C GLU A 436 4.50 34.56 16.66
N GLU A 437 5.80 34.52 16.30
CA GLU A 437 6.92 34.17 17.18
C GLU A 437 6.72 32.89 18.01
N GLY A 438 6.10 31.87 17.42
CA GLY A 438 5.87 30.57 18.05
C GLY A 438 4.55 30.42 18.81
N ARG A 439 3.80 31.50 19.07
CA ARG A 439 2.54 31.49 19.85
C ARG A 439 1.35 32.00 19.03
N PRO A 440 0.73 31.14 18.21
CA PRO A 440 -0.33 31.55 17.29
C PRO A 440 -1.63 31.93 18.03
N THR A 441 -1.98 33.22 18.02
CA THR A 441 -3.21 33.77 18.62
C THR A 441 -4.48 33.26 17.97
N ARG A 442 -4.44 32.95 16.66
CA ARG A 442 -5.57 32.33 15.95
C ARG A 442 -5.90 30.96 16.52
N LEU A 443 -4.89 30.14 16.84
CA LEU A 443 -5.09 28.84 17.49
C LEU A 443 -5.75 28.99 18.86
N LYS A 444 -5.32 30.00 19.64
CA LYS A 444 -5.92 30.29 20.95
C LYS A 444 -7.42 30.54 20.87
N LYS A 445 -7.86 31.34 19.90
CA LYS A 445 -9.30 31.59 19.67
C LYS A 445 -10.06 30.31 19.32
N LEU A 446 -9.46 29.44 18.50
CA LEU A 446 -10.07 28.16 18.11
C LEU A 446 -10.17 27.18 19.28
N GLU A 447 -9.12 27.05 20.10
CA GLU A 447 -9.13 26.19 21.31
C GLU A 447 -10.16 26.70 22.33
N GLU A 448 -10.22 28.00 22.59
CA GLU A 448 -11.21 28.60 23.51
C GLU A 448 -12.65 28.42 23.02
N ALA A 449 -12.89 28.53 21.71
CA ALA A 449 -14.21 28.33 21.12
C ALA A 449 -14.64 26.87 21.21
N ALA A 450 -13.72 25.92 20.94
CA ALA A 450 -14.01 24.49 20.99
C ALA A 450 -14.37 24.01 22.40
N LEU A 451 -13.80 24.61 23.45
CA LEU A 451 -14.07 24.28 24.86
C LEU A 451 -15.40 24.85 25.38
N LYS A 452 -15.90 25.96 24.82
CA LYS A 452 -17.10 26.67 25.32
C LYS A 452 -18.44 26.03 24.89
N GLY A 453 -18.41 24.98 24.06
CA GLY A 453 -19.61 24.30 23.57
C GLY A 453 -20.33 25.12 22.49
N GLY A 454 -20.69 24.47 21.38
CA GLY A 454 -21.31 25.11 20.21
C GLY A 454 -22.69 25.70 20.47
N ASN A 455 -22.74 26.89 21.09
CA ASN A 455 -23.83 27.82 20.89
C ASN A 455 -23.49 28.68 19.67
N GLU A 456 -24.37 28.63 18.67
CA GLU A 456 -24.25 29.25 17.34
C GLU A 456 -24.01 30.77 17.35
N GLU A 457 -24.10 31.44 18.51
CA GLU A 457 -23.99 32.89 18.61
C GLU A 457 -22.57 33.43 18.83
N ASN A 458 -21.57 32.58 19.10
CA ASN A 458 -20.17 33.02 19.29
C ASN A 458 -19.18 32.20 18.46
N ALA A 459 -19.56 31.88 17.21
CA ALA A 459 -18.60 31.41 16.23
C ALA A 459 -17.47 32.44 16.13
N VAL A 460 -16.22 31.97 16.25
CA VAL A 460 -15.04 32.73 15.88
C VAL A 460 -15.35 33.41 14.54
N ASP A 461 -14.96 34.68 14.38
CA ASP A 461 -15.06 35.47 13.13
C ASP A 461 -14.28 34.84 11.95
N ASP A 462 -13.91 33.58 12.09
CA ASP A 462 -13.18 32.73 11.19
C ASP A 462 -14.15 31.68 10.63
N LYS A 463 -14.82 32.08 9.55
CA LYS A 463 -15.67 31.21 8.72
C LYS A 463 -14.83 30.20 7.92
N ASP A 464 -13.75 29.64 8.47
CA ASP A 464 -13.04 28.56 7.78
C ASP A 464 -13.79 27.24 8.06
N PRO A 465 -14.61 26.75 7.10
CA PRO A 465 -15.44 25.56 7.31
C PRO A 465 -14.61 24.31 7.60
N GLU A 466 -13.32 24.35 7.29
CA GLU A 466 -12.45 23.20 7.42
C GLU A 466 -11.95 22.97 8.85
N TRP A 467 -11.71 24.01 9.64
CA TRP A 467 -11.34 23.89 11.07
C TRP A 467 -12.53 23.49 11.95
N GLN A 468 -13.76 23.58 11.43
CA GLN A 468 -14.99 23.21 12.12
C GLN A 468 -15.37 21.73 11.96
N LYS A 469 -14.56 20.93 11.25
CA LYS A 469 -14.78 19.48 11.13
C LYS A 469 -14.76 18.81 12.51
N ALA A 470 -15.67 17.86 12.73
CA ALA A 470 -15.84 17.17 14.01
C ALA A 470 -14.54 16.57 14.58
N SER A 471 -13.67 16.04 13.72
CA SER A 471 -12.36 15.51 14.08
C SER A 471 -11.39 16.58 14.60
N LEU A 472 -11.40 17.77 14.01
CA LEU A 472 -10.56 18.90 14.42
C LEU A 472 -11.08 19.58 15.69
N LEU A 473 -12.41 19.66 15.87
CA LEU A 473 -13.00 20.14 17.11
C LEU A 473 -12.58 19.27 18.31
N LYS A 474 -12.60 17.95 18.15
CA LYS A 474 -12.09 17.02 19.17
C LYS A 474 -10.60 17.20 19.42
N TRP A 475 -9.80 17.43 18.37
CA TRP A 475 -8.36 17.71 18.52
C TRP A 475 -8.10 19.02 19.27
N LEU A 476 -8.88 20.08 19.01
CA LEU A 476 -8.80 21.36 19.73
C LEU A 476 -9.16 21.20 21.21
N GLN A 477 -10.11 20.32 21.54
CA GLN A 477 -10.51 20.00 22.92
C GLN A 477 -9.50 19.11 23.68
N MET A 478 -8.45 18.60 23.01
CA MET A 478 -7.44 17.77 23.68
C MET A 478 -6.56 18.61 24.61
N GLU A 479 -6.22 18.04 25.76
CA GLU A 479 -5.13 18.51 26.61
C GLU A 479 -3.77 17.99 26.09
N PRO A 480 -2.69 18.79 26.18
CA PRO A 480 -2.65 20.19 26.63
C PRO A 480 -3.05 21.17 25.50
N PRO A 481 -3.56 22.37 25.83
CA PRO A 481 -3.68 23.46 24.85
C PRO A 481 -2.30 23.83 24.28
N LEU A 482 -2.26 24.14 22.99
CA LEU A 482 -1.04 24.50 22.28
C LEU A 482 -0.81 26.02 22.24
N SER A 483 -1.86 26.81 22.49
CA SER A 483 -1.86 28.27 22.36
C SER A 483 -0.80 29.02 23.20
N ASP A 484 -0.51 28.55 24.41
CA ASP A 484 0.47 29.22 25.29
C ASP A 484 1.89 28.65 25.15
N VAL A 485 2.08 27.67 24.26
CA VAL A 485 3.35 26.96 24.05
C VAL A 485 4.10 27.58 22.89
N ASP A 486 5.42 27.73 23.03
CA ASP A 486 6.28 28.10 21.90
C ASP A 486 6.45 26.90 20.96
N LEU A 487 5.82 26.94 19.79
CA LEU A 487 5.78 25.82 18.86
C LEU A 487 7.02 25.73 17.94
N ARG A 488 7.93 26.71 17.97
CA ARG A 488 9.07 26.78 17.02
C ARG A 488 9.93 25.53 17.06
N ASP A 489 10.26 25.08 18.26
CA ASP A 489 11.08 23.89 18.49
C ASP A 489 10.37 22.60 18.06
N TYR A 490 9.06 22.52 18.26
CA TYR A 490 8.26 21.38 17.83
C TYR A 490 8.18 21.27 16.31
N PHE A 491 8.00 22.40 15.61
CA PHE A 491 8.06 22.42 14.14
C PHE A 491 9.48 22.22 13.60
N TRP A 492 10.51 22.62 14.35
CA TRP A 492 11.89 22.29 14.04
C TRP A 492 12.12 20.77 14.04
N LEU A 493 11.56 20.05 15.03
CA LEU A 493 11.63 18.59 15.11
C LEU A 493 10.81 17.87 14.03
N ALA A 494 9.83 18.56 13.43
CA ALA A 494 9.02 18.06 12.32
C ALA A 494 9.50 18.58 10.95
N ARG A 495 10.75 19.06 10.86
CA ARG A 495 11.32 19.62 9.63
C ARG A 495 11.31 18.67 8.45
N ASP A 496 11.42 17.38 8.69
CA ASP A 496 11.32 16.33 7.66
C ASP A 496 9.97 16.41 6.90
N ARG A 497 8.90 16.74 7.61
CA ARG A 497 7.53 16.78 7.09
C ARG A 497 7.14 18.13 6.54
N THR A 498 7.61 19.20 7.17
CA THR A 498 7.55 20.50 6.54
C THR A 498 8.48 20.56 5.32
N SER A 499 9.48 19.67 5.18
CA SER A 499 10.43 19.76 4.07
C SER A 499 9.91 19.36 2.70
N SER A 500 8.82 18.59 2.60
CA SER A 500 8.14 18.42 1.30
C SER A 500 7.43 19.71 0.83
N THR A 501 7.16 20.65 1.74
CA THR A 501 6.85 22.04 1.40
C THR A 501 8.11 22.92 1.36
N LEU A 502 9.18 22.64 2.12
CA LEU A 502 10.44 23.42 2.03
C LEU A 502 11.29 23.16 0.78
N ALA A 503 11.25 21.97 0.15
CA ALA A 503 12.07 21.68 -1.02
C ALA A 503 11.64 22.48 -2.26
N GLY A 504 10.45 23.09 -2.23
CA GLY A 504 10.00 24.07 -3.22
C GLY A 504 9.73 25.48 -2.67
N VAL A 505 9.48 25.66 -1.37
CA VAL A 505 8.91 26.93 -0.85
C VAL A 505 9.80 27.67 0.17
N ASN A 506 10.84 27.05 0.75
CA ASN A 506 11.73 27.73 1.71
C ASN A 506 13.14 28.04 1.21
N MET A 507 13.33 28.08 -0.10
CA MET A 507 14.35 28.95 -0.72
C MET A 507 13.72 30.01 -1.62
N VAL A 508 12.48 30.40 -1.31
CA VAL A 508 11.82 31.48 -2.03
C VAL A 508 11.93 32.73 -1.17
N SER A 509 12.82 33.65 -1.54
CA SER A 509 12.98 34.91 -0.82
C SER A 509 11.63 35.66 -0.76
N PRO A 510 11.36 36.48 0.28
CA PRO A 510 10.14 37.27 0.37
C PRO A 510 9.86 38.11 -0.89
N LEU A 511 10.93 38.51 -1.56
CA LEU A 511 10.89 39.20 -2.85
C LEU A 511 10.33 38.30 -3.95
N VAL A 512 10.80 37.05 -4.08
CA VAL A 512 10.28 36.09 -5.08
C VAL A 512 8.80 35.75 -4.83
N ARG A 513 8.38 35.61 -3.57
CA ARG A 513 6.95 35.38 -3.24
C ARG A 513 6.07 36.57 -3.67
N ARG A 514 6.52 37.79 -3.36
CA ARG A 514 5.83 39.02 -3.79
C ARG A 514 5.73 39.07 -5.32
N LEU A 515 6.83 38.82 -6.02
CA LEU A 515 6.85 38.83 -7.48
C LEU A 515 5.93 37.78 -8.09
N PHE A 516 5.91 36.57 -7.54
CA PHE A 516 4.99 35.52 -7.97
C PHE A 516 3.53 35.97 -7.85
N THR A 517 3.11 36.46 -6.68
CA THR A 517 1.73 36.94 -6.45
C THR A 517 1.39 38.11 -7.37
N SER A 518 2.30 39.07 -7.55
CA SER A 518 2.08 40.20 -8.47
C SER A 518 1.99 39.75 -9.94
N LEU A 519 2.66 38.66 -10.32
CA LEU A 519 2.61 38.13 -11.67
C LEU A 519 1.34 37.31 -11.94
N THR A 520 0.84 36.54 -10.97
CA THR A 520 -0.35 35.70 -11.15
C THR A 520 -1.65 36.50 -10.95
N ASP A 521 -1.72 37.26 -9.86
CA ASP A 521 -2.96 37.84 -9.34
C ASP A 521 -3.04 39.36 -9.57
N GLY A 522 -1.92 39.99 -9.91
CA GLY A 522 -1.85 41.43 -10.15
C GLY A 522 -2.52 41.88 -11.45
N ASN A 523 -2.83 43.17 -11.56
CA ASN A 523 -3.28 43.77 -12.82
C ASN A 523 -2.12 43.93 -13.83
N ASP A 524 -2.42 44.25 -15.10
CA ASP A 524 -1.40 44.36 -16.16
C ASP A 524 -0.23 45.30 -15.83
N GLY A 525 -0.49 46.39 -15.07
CA GLY A 525 0.54 47.32 -14.61
C GLY A 525 1.44 46.72 -13.53
N GLU A 526 0.86 46.00 -12.58
CA GLU A 526 1.58 45.27 -11.53
C GLU A 526 2.42 44.13 -12.11
N LYS A 527 1.87 43.38 -13.08
CA LYS A 527 2.61 42.33 -13.82
C LYS A 527 3.80 42.91 -14.59
N GLU A 528 3.65 44.10 -15.17
CA GLU A 528 4.76 44.76 -15.86
C GLU A 528 5.86 45.23 -14.91
N MET A 529 5.49 45.78 -13.76
CA MET A 529 6.45 46.20 -12.74
C MET A 529 7.19 44.98 -12.16
N ALA A 530 6.46 43.93 -11.80
CA ALA A 530 7.02 42.68 -11.33
C ALA A 530 7.92 42.00 -12.37
N GLY A 531 7.57 42.08 -13.65
CA GLY A 531 8.41 41.56 -14.72
C GLY A 531 9.72 42.33 -14.91
N LYS A 532 9.72 43.65 -14.72
CA LYS A 532 10.95 44.47 -14.73
C LYS A 532 11.83 44.19 -13.51
N GLU A 533 11.23 43.97 -12.35
CA GLU A 533 11.95 43.54 -11.15
C GLU A 533 12.52 42.12 -11.30
N ALA A 534 11.80 41.21 -11.96
CA ALA A 534 12.25 39.85 -12.25
C ALA A 534 13.49 39.78 -13.15
N LEU A 535 13.71 40.81 -13.98
CA LEU A 535 14.91 40.94 -14.82
C LEU A 535 16.18 41.13 -13.99
N ALA A 536 16.07 41.77 -12.82
CA ALA A 536 17.18 42.08 -11.94
C ALA A 536 17.46 40.98 -10.88
N LEU A 537 16.70 39.87 -10.89
CA LEU A 537 16.88 38.76 -9.97
C LEU A 537 18.22 38.05 -10.18
N GLU A 538 18.85 37.62 -9.09
CA GLU A 538 19.93 36.65 -9.12
C GLU A 538 19.43 35.28 -9.63
N ASP A 539 20.33 34.46 -10.16
CA ASP A 539 19.94 33.21 -10.83
C ASP A 539 19.20 32.23 -9.89
N ALA A 540 19.59 32.15 -8.62
CA ALA A 540 18.91 31.32 -7.63
C ALA A 540 17.46 31.76 -7.35
N ASP A 541 17.23 33.06 -7.18
CA ASP A 541 15.90 33.61 -6.96
C ASP A 541 15.03 33.54 -8.22
N ARG A 542 15.66 33.64 -9.41
CA ARG A 542 14.98 33.46 -10.70
C ARG A 542 14.53 32.02 -10.91
N GLU A 543 15.38 31.04 -10.60
CA GLU A 543 15.01 29.62 -10.64
C GLU A 543 13.87 29.29 -9.68
N ALA A 544 13.88 29.88 -8.48
CA ALA A 544 12.80 29.75 -7.52
C ALA A 544 11.47 30.33 -8.04
N LEU A 545 11.49 31.52 -8.66
CA LEU A 545 10.31 32.13 -9.28
C LEU A 545 9.74 31.25 -10.40
N PHE A 546 10.62 30.68 -11.22
CA PHE A 546 10.26 29.80 -12.32
C PHE A 546 9.65 28.47 -11.85
N GLY A 547 10.20 27.88 -10.78
CA GLY A 547 9.61 26.70 -10.15
C GLY A 547 8.18 26.94 -9.67
N LEU A 548 7.91 28.11 -9.08
CA LEU A 548 6.55 28.48 -8.65
C LEU A 548 5.59 28.67 -9.82
N LEU A 549 6.01 29.36 -10.88
CA LEU A 549 5.19 29.58 -12.08
C LEU A 549 4.90 28.27 -12.82
N GLN A 550 5.88 27.36 -12.90
CA GLN A 550 5.68 26.04 -13.50
C GLN A 550 4.69 25.21 -12.66
N GLN A 551 4.85 25.18 -11.35
CA GLN A 551 3.93 24.47 -10.45
C GLN A 551 2.50 25.03 -10.55
N HIS A 552 2.35 26.35 -10.68
CA HIS A 552 1.06 26.99 -10.91
C HIS A 552 0.42 26.51 -12.21
N LEU A 553 1.18 26.47 -13.32
CA LEU A 553 0.68 25.98 -14.61
C LEU A 553 0.32 24.50 -14.60
N THR A 554 1.07 23.65 -13.88
CA THR A 554 0.73 22.23 -13.72
C THR A 554 -0.56 22.03 -12.95
N ARG A 555 -0.83 22.86 -11.93
CA ARG A 555 -2.04 22.78 -11.11
C ARG A 555 -3.26 23.40 -11.80
N HIS A 556 -3.06 24.47 -12.56
CA HIS A 556 -4.11 25.26 -13.21
C HIS A 556 -3.86 25.39 -14.73
N PRO A 557 -3.86 24.28 -15.49
CA PRO A 557 -3.43 24.29 -16.90
C PRO A 557 -4.40 25.01 -17.84
N SER A 558 -5.65 25.23 -17.43
CA SER A 558 -6.71 25.93 -18.19
C SER A 558 -6.81 27.42 -17.91
N GLU A 559 -6.02 27.96 -16.98
CA GLU A 559 -6.04 29.38 -16.65
C GLU A 559 -5.03 30.15 -17.50
N SER A 560 -5.48 31.23 -18.17
CA SER A 560 -4.61 32.07 -19.01
C SER A 560 -3.55 32.81 -18.20
N ASN A 561 -3.83 33.11 -16.93
CA ASN A 561 -2.98 33.98 -16.10
C ASN A 561 -1.54 33.48 -16.01
N GLY A 562 -1.31 32.19 -15.77
CA GLY A 562 0.04 31.64 -15.67
C GLY A 562 0.83 31.73 -16.99
N TYR A 563 0.16 31.51 -18.13
CA TYR A 563 0.79 31.64 -19.44
C TYR A 563 1.08 33.11 -19.78
N ASP A 564 0.17 34.01 -19.41
CA ASP A 564 0.31 35.45 -19.63
C ASP A 564 1.47 36.04 -18.82
N SER A 565 1.68 35.55 -17.59
CA SER A 565 2.84 35.93 -16.77
C SER A 565 4.15 35.51 -17.43
N LEU A 566 4.26 34.26 -17.92
CA LEU A 566 5.45 33.78 -18.61
C LEU A 566 5.68 34.48 -19.97
N LEU A 567 4.61 34.77 -20.71
CA LEU A 567 4.67 35.55 -21.95
C LEU A 567 5.19 36.97 -21.70
N LYS A 568 4.74 37.61 -20.61
CA LYS A 568 5.21 38.94 -20.21
C LYS A 568 6.70 38.91 -19.82
N LEU A 569 7.11 37.92 -19.04
CA LEU A 569 8.53 37.73 -18.67
C LEU A 569 9.42 37.45 -19.89
N ALA A 570 8.93 36.65 -20.84
CA ALA A 570 9.63 36.39 -22.10
C ALA A 570 9.74 37.66 -22.97
N GLY A 571 8.67 38.46 -23.06
CA GLY A 571 8.67 39.72 -23.79
C GLY A 571 9.59 40.79 -23.18
N LEU A 572 9.79 40.75 -21.86
CA LEU A 572 10.77 41.59 -21.14
C LEU A 572 12.19 41.01 -21.17
N LYS A 573 12.41 39.90 -21.89
CA LYS A 573 13.71 39.22 -22.06
C LYS A 573 14.33 38.74 -20.74
N VAL A 574 13.49 38.29 -19.80
CA VAL A 574 13.99 37.63 -18.58
C VAL A 574 14.66 36.30 -18.98
N PRO A 575 15.94 36.07 -18.61
CA PRO A 575 16.67 34.88 -19.03
C PRO A 575 15.95 33.59 -18.63
N GLY A 576 15.75 32.67 -19.59
CA GLY A 576 15.10 31.37 -19.36
C GLY A 576 13.57 31.36 -19.38
N ALA A 577 12.89 32.51 -19.30
CA ALA A 577 11.42 32.59 -19.24
C ALA A 577 10.74 32.07 -20.52
N ALA A 578 11.29 32.40 -21.69
CA ALA A 578 10.77 31.93 -22.98
C ALA A 578 10.89 30.40 -23.11
N ARG A 579 12.03 29.83 -22.69
CA ARG A 579 12.23 28.38 -22.72
C ARG A 579 11.25 27.66 -21.81
N LEU A 580 11.05 28.17 -20.59
CA LEU A 580 10.11 27.61 -19.62
C LEU A 580 8.67 27.64 -20.12
N LEU A 581 8.27 28.72 -20.79
CA LEU A 581 6.96 28.83 -21.44
C LEU A 581 6.76 27.73 -22.48
N LEU A 582 7.72 27.57 -23.39
CA LEU A 582 7.64 26.60 -24.48
C LEU A 582 7.66 25.16 -23.97
N THR A 583 8.48 24.83 -22.96
CA THR A 583 8.48 23.50 -22.35
C THR A 583 7.17 23.21 -21.63
N SER A 584 6.63 24.18 -20.87
CA SER A 584 5.37 24.01 -20.14
C SER A 584 4.18 23.76 -21.08
N ILE A 585 4.16 24.41 -22.24
CA ILE A 585 3.13 24.18 -23.27
C ILE A 585 3.31 22.82 -23.94
N LYS A 586 4.56 22.40 -24.20
CA LYS A 586 4.86 21.12 -24.84
C LYS A 586 4.54 19.92 -23.95
N GLU A 587 4.76 20.04 -22.64
CA GLU A 587 4.51 18.99 -21.65
C GLU A 587 3.07 19.01 -21.10
N GLY A 588 2.35 20.12 -21.27
CA GLY A 588 0.96 20.27 -20.84
C GLY A 588 -0.03 19.44 -21.66
N SER A 589 -1.19 19.12 -21.08
CA SER A 589 -2.25 18.39 -21.78
C SER A 589 -2.84 19.26 -22.92
N PRO A 590 -2.80 18.82 -24.19
CA PRO A 590 -3.21 19.61 -25.35
C PRO A 590 -4.65 20.16 -25.29
N ASP A 591 -5.56 19.48 -24.60
CA ASP A 591 -6.97 19.89 -24.45
C ASP A 591 -7.16 20.98 -23.39
N SER A 592 -6.19 21.14 -22.49
CA SER A 592 -6.28 22.06 -21.36
C SER A 592 -5.73 23.45 -21.65
N ILE A 593 -4.90 23.61 -22.69
CA ILE A 593 -4.18 24.87 -22.96
C ILE A 593 -5.13 25.92 -23.55
N PRO A 594 -5.19 27.15 -23.01
CA PRO A 594 -6.10 28.18 -23.52
C PRO A 594 -5.76 28.62 -24.95
N ALA A 595 -6.77 28.67 -25.83
CA ALA A 595 -6.64 29.05 -27.23
C ALA A 595 -6.03 30.45 -27.43
N ALA A 596 -6.23 31.37 -26.48
CA ALA A 596 -5.71 32.74 -26.53
C ALA A 596 -4.18 32.83 -26.44
N VAL A 597 -3.51 31.76 -26.01
CA VAL A 597 -2.05 31.72 -25.85
C VAL A 597 -1.34 31.56 -27.20
N ALA A 598 -1.94 30.81 -28.14
CA ALA A 598 -1.35 30.55 -29.46
C ALA A 598 -0.97 31.81 -30.27
N PRO A 599 -1.83 32.83 -30.45
CA PRO A 599 -1.44 34.06 -31.15
C PRO A 599 -0.37 34.86 -30.39
N LYS A 600 -0.36 34.79 -29.05
CA LYS A 600 0.64 35.49 -28.23
C LYS A 600 2.04 34.86 -28.36
N ILE A 601 2.13 33.53 -28.46
CA ILE A 601 3.39 32.83 -28.76
C ILE A 601 3.92 33.23 -30.14
N ARG A 602 3.04 33.32 -31.14
CA ARG A 602 3.42 33.75 -32.50
C ARG A 602 3.97 35.18 -32.50
N LEU A 603 3.33 36.09 -31.76
CA LEU A 603 3.80 37.47 -31.59
C LEU A 603 5.16 37.52 -30.90
N LEU A 604 5.39 36.69 -29.86
CA LEU A 604 6.68 36.57 -29.19
C LEU A 604 7.79 36.17 -30.16
N GLY A 605 7.55 35.14 -31.00
CA GLY A 605 8.51 34.70 -32.02
C GLY A 605 8.77 35.70 -33.14
N LYS A 606 7.83 36.61 -33.43
CA LYS A 606 8.05 37.73 -34.36
C LYS A 606 8.86 38.87 -33.74
N GLY A 607 8.79 39.03 -32.41
CA GLY A 607 9.51 40.07 -31.66
C GLY A 607 10.94 39.69 -31.27
N ASP A 608 11.30 38.41 -31.32
CA ASP A 608 12.63 37.90 -30.99
C ASP A 608 13.09 36.85 -32.01
N GLU A 609 14.06 37.22 -32.86
CA GLU A 609 14.61 36.34 -33.92
C GLU A 609 15.19 35.04 -33.38
N SER A 610 15.68 35.01 -32.13
CA SER A 610 16.24 33.81 -31.50
C SER A 610 15.17 32.76 -31.16
N LEU A 611 13.93 33.19 -30.93
CA LEU A 611 12.79 32.34 -30.57
C LEU A 611 11.88 32.04 -31.76
N ALA A 612 12.08 32.69 -32.90
CA ALA A 612 11.26 32.55 -34.08
C ALA A 612 11.15 31.09 -34.56
N THR A 613 12.27 30.36 -34.57
CA THR A 613 12.29 28.95 -34.98
C THR A 613 11.60 28.04 -33.97
N GLU A 614 11.84 28.23 -32.68
CA GLU A 614 11.27 27.37 -31.62
C GLU A 614 9.76 27.57 -31.46
N THR A 615 9.29 28.82 -31.48
CA THR A 615 7.86 29.15 -31.43
C THR A 615 7.11 28.60 -32.64
N ASN A 616 7.70 28.68 -33.85
CA ASN A 616 7.11 28.12 -35.05
C ASN A 616 7.05 26.60 -35.00
N ASN A 617 8.13 25.93 -34.56
CA ASN A 617 8.15 24.48 -34.43
C ASN A 617 7.09 23.98 -33.43
N LEU A 618 6.89 24.70 -32.32
CA LEU A 618 5.87 24.36 -31.34
C LEU A 618 4.46 24.50 -31.91
N LEU A 619 4.16 25.61 -32.60
CA LEU A 619 2.85 25.81 -33.22
C LEU A 619 2.59 24.77 -34.32
N THR A 620 3.57 24.48 -35.17
CA THR A 620 3.48 23.41 -36.19
C THR A 620 3.20 22.05 -35.55
N TYR A 621 3.91 21.69 -34.46
CA TYR A 621 3.70 20.43 -33.75
C TYR A 621 2.24 20.25 -33.31
N PHE A 622 1.61 21.30 -32.76
CA PHE A 622 0.21 21.23 -32.33
C PHE A 622 -0.78 21.23 -33.50
N VAL A 623 -0.46 21.89 -34.62
CA VAL A 623 -1.26 21.85 -35.85
C VAL A 623 -1.25 20.44 -36.46
N GLU A 624 -0.11 19.77 -36.47
CA GLU A 624 0.05 18.44 -37.08
C GLU A 624 -0.47 17.30 -36.17
N ASN A 625 -0.12 17.32 -34.89
CA ASN A 625 -0.41 16.19 -33.98
C ASN A 625 -1.71 16.37 -33.18
N HIS A 626 -2.19 17.60 -33.00
CA HIS A 626 -3.36 17.92 -32.18
C HIS A 626 -4.37 18.89 -32.86
N PRO A 627 -4.74 18.70 -34.15
CA PRO A 627 -5.56 19.66 -34.92
C PRO A 627 -6.99 19.85 -34.41
N LYS A 628 -7.51 18.91 -33.61
CA LYS A 628 -8.88 18.96 -33.10
C LYS A 628 -9.04 19.80 -31.83
N THR A 629 -7.95 20.07 -31.12
CA THR A 629 -7.91 20.83 -29.87
C THR A 629 -8.22 22.32 -30.09
N THR A 630 -8.71 23.01 -29.06
CA THR A 630 -8.96 24.46 -29.11
C THR A 630 -7.68 25.24 -29.37
N PHE A 631 -6.57 24.81 -28.75
CA PHE A 631 -5.23 25.36 -28.96
C PHE A 631 -4.70 25.09 -30.37
N GLY A 632 -4.80 23.85 -30.88
CA GLY A 632 -4.34 23.48 -32.23
C GLY A 632 -5.03 24.26 -33.35
N LYS A 633 -6.35 24.47 -33.24
CA LYS A 633 -7.10 25.35 -34.16
C LYS A 633 -6.67 26.80 -34.09
N ALA A 634 -6.36 27.30 -32.88
CA ALA A 634 -5.86 28.66 -32.70
C ALA A 634 -4.42 28.83 -33.22
N ALA A 635 -3.58 27.80 -33.08
CA ALA A 635 -2.23 27.75 -33.65
C ALA A 635 -2.28 27.81 -35.19
N GLU A 636 -3.16 27.03 -35.83
CA GLU A 636 -3.35 27.07 -37.28
C GLU A 636 -3.75 28.47 -37.77
N ARG A 637 -4.67 29.13 -37.04
CA ARG A 637 -5.10 30.51 -37.35
C ARG A 637 -4.02 31.55 -37.11
N ALA A 638 -3.15 31.36 -36.11
CA ALA A 638 -2.05 32.28 -35.83
C ALA A 638 -0.87 32.15 -36.83
N MET A 639 -0.76 30.99 -37.49
CA MET A 639 0.29 30.73 -38.48
C MET A 639 -0.05 31.24 -39.87
N LYS A 640 -1.34 31.29 -40.22
CA LYS A 640 -1.87 31.99 -41.41
C LYS A 640 -1.76 33.49 -41.25
#